data_AF-A0A168ICM9-F1
#
_entry.id   AF-A0A168ICM9-F1
#
_cell.length_a   1.000
_cell.length_b   1.000
_cell.length_c   1.000
_cell.angle_alpha   90.00
_cell.angle_beta   90.00
_cell.angle_gamma   90.00
#
_symmetry.space_group_name_H-M   'P 1'
#
loop_
_entity.id
_entity.type
_entity.pdbx_description
1 polymer ?
#
loop_
_entity_poly.entity_id
_entity_poly.type
_entity_poly.pdbx_seq_one_letter_code
_entity_poly.pdbx_strand_id
1 'polypeptide(L)'
;MKFGEHLQQEIFPPWRLSYISYDVLKKMLKSRQLDHKWNGDDEDEFVKKLENELEKVYDFVSAKLGEVEARISYCERTIQTFINNPTWSSDQNWTIMDDALTEVLFDVNDLAKFTRLNYIGFQKIIKKHDKWTGLQLKQDFIPQLRSKPLDKQRFDVAIVFISALHDLCRQRGKPRAATANSSNDSLTPSSDKGTVKYWIHPDNITEVKSIIMLHLPVSIYNKEKRYEASDSAVSNVYVDNEEFNLYTGLLQRDEGAEAIRFKWHGATSNPDVFVERSTHHAEWLDGKSIKDRIQMLSEDVHKFINCTLTADEFANRLRSKGTDPKIVDDCKFVASGVQQSIKNKQLQPVCRIFYNRTTFQLPDDPSVRISIDNDLTYIREDNFDGVVRRGPTDWRRPDVGIDYPFSYLDESEVLRFPYAVLETKTKKKAPSWLAKLLESHLVHEVPRFSKYLHGASYLFRDRIPLLPWWLSEMEIDIRKPRSTNFGLTRSQSFKPLIDGQYRRAMEAEEMRMEMVNETTLGRRSIDTLSGGSSPHRMQSTLVVKGDDPLNYGPLRQKNIKRKDKESGALGEEIVFNNGDIRLDMGDSSGGKKMFEDTMYIKDPNDPNNKIPVKKVKVEPKVFFSNERTFIAWLQFCALLLSVALNLLNFGDNVSRIAGAIFIGISAGIAIYALYQFERRAWMINRRIVGRYDDLWGPAVLCFLLVGALIVNFYLRFR
;
A
#
# COMPACT_ATOMS: atom_id res chain seq x y z
N MET A 1 -19.52 -0.26 0.53
CA MET A 1 -19.76 1.10 -0.01
C MET A 1 -19.96 1.04 -1.52
N LYS A 2 -20.80 1.87 -2.14
CA LYS A 2 -20.89 1.92 -3.61
C LYS A 2 -19.72 2.71 -4.17
N PHE A 3 -19.17 2.24 -5.28
CA PHE A 3 -17.93 2.79 -5.82
C PHE A 3 -18.00 4.27 -6.18
N GLY A 4 -19.11 4.77 -6.75
CA GLY A 4 -19.23 6.19 -7.05
C GLY A 4 -19.09 7.08 -5.80
N GLU A 5 -19.59 6.61 -4.66
CA GLU A 5 -19.46 7.34 -3.39
C GLU A 5 -18.03 7.33 -2.85
N HIS A 6 -17.38 6.16 -2.95
CA HIS A 6 -15.97 6.00 -2.59
C HIS A 6 -15.07 6.88 -3.48
N LEU A 7 -15.32 6.90 -4.79
CA LEU A 7 -14.61 7.75 -5.73
C LEU A 7 -14.75 9.23 -5.32
N GLN A 8 -15.95 9.70 -5.01
CA GLN A 8 -16.15 11.10 -4.59
C GLN A 8 -15.45 11.45 -3.27
N GLN A 9 -15.29 10.50 -2.34
CA GLN A 9 -14.58 10.71 -1.07
C GLN A 9 -13.06 10.77 -1.25
N GLU A 10 -12.53 9.95 -2.15
CA GLU A 10 -11.08 9.82 -2.39
C GLU A 10 -10.55 10.72 -3.51
N ILE A 11 -11.41 11.48 -4.21
CA ILE A 11 -10.98 12.42 -5.23
C ILE A 11 -10.06 13.47 -4.61
N PHE A 12 -8.84 13.54 -5.16
CA PHE A 12 -7.96 14.67 -4.92
C PHE A 12 -8.51 15.92 -5.65
N PRO A 13 -8.96 16.97 -4.93
CA PRO A 13 -9.71 18.08 -5.52
C PRO A 13 -9.04 18.78 -6.71
N PRO A 14 -7.71 19.03 -6.70
CA PRO A 14 -7.02 19.64 -7.84
C PRO A 14 -7.12 18.85 -9.15
N TRP A 15 -7.31 17.52 -9.08
CA TRP A 15 -7.35 16.65 -10.25
C TRP A 15 -8.75 16.16 -10.58
N ARG A 16 -9.79 16.73 -9.96
CA ARG A 16 -11.19 16.27 -10.08
C ARG A 16 -11.65 16.07 -11.53
N LEU A 17 -11.26 16.96 -12.45
CA LEU A 17 -11.68 16.90 -13.85
C LEU A 17 -10.98 15.78 -14.64
N SER A 18 -9.80 15.37 -14.20
CA SER A 18 -9.01 14.31 -14.83
C SER A 18 -9.50 12.91 -14.46
N TYR A 19 -10.23 12.76 -13.34
CA TYR A 19 -10.83 11.48 -12.96
C TYR A 19 -11.88 11.01 -13.97
N ILE A 20 -12.08 9.70 -14.03
CA ILE A 20 -13.13 9.05 -14.79
C ILE A 20 -14.49 9.62 -14.36
N SER A 21 -15.27 10.02 -15.35
CA SER A 21 -16.64 10.53 -15.23
C SER A 21 -17.63 9.38 -14.93
N TYR A 22 -17.36 8.59 -13.89
CA TYR A 22 -18.07 7.34 -13.59
C TYR A 22 -19.58 7.52 -13.45
N ASP A 23 -20.02 8.61 -12.80
CA ASP A 23 -21.44 8.90 -12.62
C ASP A 23 -22.13 9.31 -13.93
N VAL A 24 -21.41 9.95 -14.86
CA VAL A 24 -21.93 10.29 -16.19
C VAL A 24 -22.12 9.01 -17.00
N LEU A 25 -21.11 8.15 -17.08
CA LEU A 25 -21.19 6.85 -17.77
C LEU A 25 -22.30 5.98 -17.17
N LYS A 26 -22.41 5.94 -15.84
CA LYS A 26 -23.47 5.21 -15.13
C LYS A 26 -24.85 5.78 -15.42
N LYS A 27 -25.02 7.10 -15.48
CA LYS A 27 -26.29 7.74 -15.79
C LYS A 27 -26.70 7.46 -17.23
N MET A 28 -25.77 7.53 -18.18
CA MET A 28 -25.99 7.19 -19.58
C MET A 28 -26.50 5.76 -19.74
N LEU A 29 -25.84 4.77 -19.10
CA LEU A 29 -26.30 3.38 -19.10
C LEU A 29 -27.73 3.25 -18.56
N LYS A 30 -28.08 4.05 -17.56
CA LYS A 30 -29.40 4.00 -16.93
C LYS A 30 -30.48 4.73 -17.73
N SER A 31 -30.19 5.88 -18.33
CA SER A 31 -31.17 6.62 -19.13
C SER A 31 -31.53 5.86 -20.39
N ARG A 32 -30.53 5.39 -21.15
CA ARG A 32 -30.75 4.66 -22.41
C ARG A 32 -31.62 3.42 -22.22
N GLN A 33 -31.37 2.65 -21.16
CA GLN A 33 -32.18 1.46 -20.85
C GLN A 33 -33.60 1.74 -20.33
N LEU A 34 -33.86 2.96 -19.82
CA LEU A 34 -35.21 3.38 -19.46
C LEU A 34 -35.97 3.89 -20.69
N ASP A 35 -35.25 4.50 -21.64
CA ASP A 35 -35.81 5.07 -22.85
C ASP A 35 -36.12 3.98 -23.90
N HIS A 36 -35.20 3.04 -24.12
CA HIS A 36 -35.37 1.91 -25.04
C HIS A 36 -34.48 0.71 -24.69
N LYS A 37 -34.66 -0.41 -25.40
CA LYS A 37 -33.72 -1.54 -25.30
C LYS A 37 -32.37 -1.12 -25.90
N TRP A 38 -31.29 -1.50 -25.23
CA TRP A 38 -29.91 -1.23 -25.68
C TRP A 38 -29.71 -1.70 -27.13
N ASN A 39 -29.24 -0.81 -27.99
CA ASN A 39 -29.04 -1.05 -29.42
C ASN A 39 -27.57 -0.79 -29.83
N GLY A 40 -27.24 -1.01 -31.11
CA GLY A 40 -25.87 -0.83 -31.62
C GLY A 40 -25.39 0.62 -31.50
N ASP A 41 -26.25 1.61 -31.77
CA ASP A 41 -25.89 3.02 -31.67
C ASP A 41 -25.54 3.44 -30.23
N ASP A 42 -26.25 2.90 -29.23
CA ASP A 42 -25.94 3.11 -27.81
C ASP A 42 -24.58 2.49 -27.43
N GLU A 43 -24.28 1.30 -27.95
CA GLU A 43 -23.01 0.61 -27.73
C GLU A 43 -21.86 1.45 -28.27
N ASP A 44 -21.95 1.88 -29.54
CA ASP A 44 -20.92 2.69 -30.20
C ASP A 44 -20.71 4.03 -29.47
N GLU A 45 -21.79 4.71 -29.04
CA GLU A 45 -21.68 5.95 -28.28
C GLU A 45 -21.06 5.72 -26.90
N PHE A 46 -21.42 4.62 -26.23
CA PHE A 46 -20.89 4.29 -24.91
C PHE A 46 -19.41 3.92 -24.96
N VAL A 47 -19.02 3.07 -25.91
CA VAL A 47 -17.63 2.69 -26.15
C VAL A 47 -16.79 3.92 -26.46
N LYS A 48 -17.25 4.77 -27.38
CA LYS A 48 -16.54 6.01 -27.73
C LYS A 48 -16.34 6.94 -26.52
N LYS A 49 -17.34 7.08 -25.64
CA LYS A 49 -17.18 7.86 -24.40
C LYS A 49 -16.23 7.19 -23.42
N LEU A 50 -16.25 5.86 -23.32
CA LEU A 50 -15.36 5.11 -22.45
C LEU A 50 -13.90 5.22 -22.92
N GLU A 51 -13.65 5.15 -24.23
CA GLU A 51 -12.35 5.37 -24.85
C GLU A 51 -11.84 6.80 -24.61
N ASN A 52 -12.67 7.82 -24.82
CA ASN A 52 -12.30 9.22 -24.54
C ASN A 52 -11.95 9.42 -23.07
N GLU A 53 -12.67 8.79 -22.15
CA GLU A 53 -12.36 8.85 -20.72
C GLU A 53 -11.06 8.10 -20.40
N LEU A 54 -10.79 6.96 -21.05
CA LEU A 54 -9.54 6.22 -20.90
C LEU A 54 -8.35 7.05 -21.39
N GLU A 55 -8.48 7.69 -22.55
CA GLU A 55 -7.47 8.58 -23.12
C GLU A 55 -7.19 9.77 -22.21
N LYS A 56 -8.24 10.47 -21.76
CA LYS A 56 -8.11 11.58 -20.81
C LYS A 56 -7.34 11.18 -19.55
N VAL A 57 -7.69 10.05 -18.94
CA VAL A 57 -7.02 9.55 -17.73
C VAL A 57 -5.58 9.19 -18.05
N TYR A 58 -5.34 8.45 -19.13
CA TYR A 58 -4.00 8.00 -19.51
C TYR A 58 -3.06 9.17 -19.81
N ASP A 59 -3.50 10.14 -20.61
CA ASP A 59 -2.71 11.30 -20.98
C ASP A 59 -2.37 12.16 -19.76
N PHE A 60 -3.33 12.34 -18.84
CA PHE A 60 -3.09 13.03 -17.58
C PHE A 60 -2.03 12.32 -16.73
N VAL A 61 -2.12 11.00 -16.61
CA VAL A 61 -1.18 10.21 -15.83
C VAL A 61 0.21 10.26 -16.45
N SER A 62 0.32 10.07 -17.76
CA SER A 62 1.59 10.14 -18.50
C SER A 62 2.23 11.54 -18.39
N ALA A 63 1.45 12.61 -18.52
CA ALA A 63 1.93 13.97 -18.35
C ALA A 63 2.42 14.23 -16.91
N LYS A 64 1.70 13.76 -15.90
CA LYS A 64 2.10 13.90 -14.49
C LYS A 64 3.32 13.07 -14.13
N LEU A 65 3.47 11.89 -14.72
CA LEU A 65 4.68 11.08 -14.56
C LEU A 65 5.89 11.81 -15.14
N GLY A 66 5.77 12.37 -16.35
CA GLY A 66 6.84 13.18 -16.96
C GLY A 66 7.20 14.43 -16.15
N GLU A 67 6.22 15.08 -15.50
CA GLU A 67 6.47 16.19 -14.57
C GLU A 67 7.28 15.74 -13.33
N VAL A 68 6.89 14.62 -12.72
CA VAL A 68 7.60 14.02 -11.59
C VAL A 68 9.04 13.67 -11.98
N GLU A 69 9.23 13.03 -13.13
CA GLU A 69 10.54 12.66 -13.66
C GLU A 69 11.43 13.89 -13.88
N ALA A 70 10.91 14.94 -14.52
CA ALA A 70 11.64 16.18 -14.73
C ALA A 70 12.06 16.84 -13.41
N ARG A 71 11.20 16.79 -12.38
CA ARG A 71 11.51 17.29 -11.04
C ARG A 71 12.58 16.47 -10.34
N ILE A 72 12.55 15.14 -10.46
CA ILE A 72 13.59 14.25 -9.93
C ILE A 72 14.93 14.56 -10.59
N SER A 73 14.97 14.64 -11.93
CA SER A 73 16.20 14.98 -12.67
C SER A 73 16.73 16.38 -12.35
N TYR A 74 15.85 17.35 -12.12
CA TYR A 74 16.27 18.67 -11.64
C TYR A 74 16.95 18.56 -10.27
N CYS A 75 16.33 17.85 -9.34
CA CYS A 75 16.88 17.69 -7.99
C CYS A 75 18.23 16.98 -8.00
N GLU A 76 18.36 15.92 -8.80
CA GLU A 76 19.61 15.20 -9.00
C GLU A 76 20.74 16.13 -9.47
N ARG A 77 20.54 16.87 -10.57
CA ARG A 77 21.55 17.79 -11.12
C ARG A 77 21.95 18.87 -10.11
N THR A 78 20.98 19.40 -9.37
CA THR A 78 21.25 20.40 -8.33
C THR A 78 22.06 19.81 -7.18
N ILE A 79 21.71 18.60 -6.71
CA ILE A 79 22.46 17.88 -5.67
C ILE A 79 23.90 17.59 -6.14
N GLN A 80 24.09 17.12 -7.37
CA GLN A 80 25.41 16.91 -7.95
C GLN A 80 26.22 18.22 -8.01
N THR A 81 25.55 19.34 -8.33
CA THR A 81 26.19 20.67 -8.31
C THR A 81 26.66 21.05 -6.91
N PHE A 82 25.90 20.72 -5.86
CA PHE A 82 26.31 20.96 -4.47
C PHE A 82 27.49 20.10 -4.06
N ILE A 83 27.52 18.83 -4.48
CA ILE A 83 28.64 17.92 -4.22
C ILE A 83 29.93 18.44 -4.87
N ASN A 84 29.83 18.89 -6.12
CA ASN A 84 30.99 19.33 -6.90
C ASN A 84 31.45 20.76 -6.56
N ASN A 85 30.55 21.63 -6.07
CA ASN A 85 30.85 23.02 -5.77
C ASN A 85 30.55 23.38 -4.30
N PRO A 86 31.59 23.46 -3.45
CA PRO A 86 31.44 23.79 -2.03
C PRO A 86 30.78 25.16 -1.76
N THR A 87 30.85 26.10 -2.70
CA THR A 87 30.27 27.45 -2.57
C THR A 87 28.74 27.46 -2.57
N TRP A 88 28.11 26.46 -3.20
CA TRP A 88 26.65 26.32 -3.24
C TRP A 88 26.13 25.30 -2.22
N SER A 89 27.03 24.63 -1.48
CA SER A 89 26.73 23.59 -0.49
C SER A 89 26.46 24.18 0.91
N SER A 90 25.49 25.09 1.03
CA SER A 90 25.01 25.55 2.34
C SER A 90 24.01 24.55 2.93
N ASP A 91 23.94 24.44 4.26
CA ASP A 91 22.96 23.57 4.94
C ASP A 91 21.51 23.91 4.57
N GLN A 92 21.23 25.20 4.38
CA GLN A 92 19.91 25.66 3.97
C GLN A 92 19.54 25.13 2.58
N ASN A 93 20.48 25.10 1.64
CA ASN A 93 20.24 24.60 0.29
C ASN A 93 19.95 23.10 0.28
N TRP A 94 20.68 22.32 1.08
CA TRP A 94 20.41 20.89 1.24
C TRP A 94 19.03 20.62 1.83
N THR A 95 18.61 21.38 2.84
CA THR A 95 17.27 21.27 3.42
C THR A 95 16.17 21.68 2.44
N ILE A 96 16.39 22.71 1.61
CA ILE A 96 15.43 23.08 0.55
C ILE A 96 15.26 21.94 -0.46
N MET A 97 16.35 21.28 -0.87
CA MET A 97 16.27 20.14 -1.79
C MET A 97 15.58 18.94 -1.16
N ASP A 98 15.82 18.68 0.13
CA ASP A 98 15.14 17.61 0.86
C ASP A 98 13.63 17.89 1.01
N ASP A 99 13.23 19.14 1.26
CA ASP A 99 11.83 19.58 1.27
C ASP A 99 11.18 19.38 -0.12
N ALA A 100 11.90 19.73 -1.20
CA ALA A 100 11.42 19.58 -2.58
C ALA A 100 11.24 18.11 -2.98
N LEU A 101 12.18 17.22 -2.60
CA LEU A 101 12.06 15.78 -2.80
C LEU A 101 10.89 15.19 -2.01
N THR A 102 10.65 15.69 -0.79
CA THR A 102 9.49 15.31 0.02
C THR A 102 8.19 15.68 -0.71
N GLU A 103 8.11 16.86 -1.32
CA GLU A 103 6.93 17.26 -2.11
C GLU A 103 6.72 16.35 -3.34
N VAL A 104 7.79 16.01 -4.07
CA VAL A 104 7.73 15.07 -5.19
C VAL A 104 7.22 13.69 -4.73
N LEU A 105 7.64 13.21 -3.56
CA LEU A 105 7.14 11.96 -2.98
C LEU A 105 5.62 12.00 -2.75
N PHE A 106 5.10 13.12 -2.24
CA PHE A 106 3.65 13.29 -2.06
C PHE A 106 2.92 13.28 -3.41
N ASP A 107 3.47 13.93 -4.43
CA ASP A 107 2.89 13.90 -5.79
C ASP A 107 2.88 12.49 -6.37
N VAL A 108 3.93 11.70 -6.16
CA VAL A 108 3.99 10.28 -6.54
C VAL A 108 2.91 9.46 -5.81
N ASN A 109 2.74 9.68 -4.50
CA ASN A 109 1.70 9.02 -3.73
C ASN A 109 0.29 9.35 -4.23
N ASP A 110 0.02 10.64 -4.48
CA ASP A 110 -1.28 11.08 -4.99
C ASP A 110 -1.52 10.53 -6.40
N LEU A 111 -0.51 10.50 -7.27
CA LEU A 111 -0.59 9.96 -8.63
C LEU A 111 -0.85 8.44 -8.62
N ALA A 112 -0.24 7.70 -7.69
CA ALA A 112 -0.51 6.29 -7.52
C ALA A 112 -1.96 6.02 -7.10
N LYS A 113 -2.49 6.80 -6.15
CA LYS A 113 -3.90 6.73 -5.73
C LYS A 113 -4.84 7.07 -6.88
N PHE A 114 -4.55 8.15 -7.62
CA PHE A 114 -5.31 8.56 -8.80
C PHE A 114 -5.39 7.43 -9.83
N THR A 115 -4.25 6.86 -10.21
CA THR A 115 -4.15 5.81 -11.23
C THR A 115 -4.94 4.57 -10.82
N ARG A 116 -4.78 4.14 -9.57
CA ARG A 116 -5.50 2.99 -9.00
C ARG A 116 -7.01 3.19 -8.97
N LEU A 117 -7.49 4.33 -8.48
CA LEU A 117 -8.92 4.64 -8.41
C LEU A 117 -9.57 4.65 -9.79
N ASN A 118 -8.90 5.26 -10.78
CA ASN A 118 -9.40 5.30 -12.15
C ASN A 118 -9.44 3.90 -12.78
N TYR A 119 -8.38 3.10 -12.62
CA TYR A 119 -8.36 1.71 -13.10
C TYR A 119 -9.52 0.89 -12.53
N ILE A 120 -9.76 0.97 -11.21
CA ILE A 120 -10.92 0.32 -10.57
C ILE A 120 -12.24 0.88 -11.15
N GLY A 121 -12.28 2.18 -11.46
CA GLY A 121 -13.42 2.84 -12.09
C GLY A 121 -13.77 2.26 -13.44
N PHE A 122 -12.78 2.07 -14.33
CA PHE A 122 -12.95 1.41 -15.61
C PHE A 122 -13.44 -0.04 -15.43
N GLN A 123 -12.78 -0.83 -14.57
CA GLN A 123 -13.21 -2.20 -14.29
C GLN A 123 -14.66 -2.27 -13.80
N LYS A 124 -15.08 -1.34 -12.94
CA LYS A 124 -16.43 -1.33 -12.37
C LYS A 124 -17.50 -0.79 -13.32
N ILE A 125 -17.16 0.11 -14.24
CA ILE A 125 -18.13 0.60 -15.22
C ILE A 125 -18.34 -0.43 -16.33
N ILE A 126 -17.27 -1.07 -16.80
CA ILE A 126 -17.32 -2.20 -17.75
C ILE A 126 -18.12 -3.36 -17.16
N LYS A 127 -17.81 -3.78 -15.92
CA LYS A 127 -18.58 -4.83 -15.24
C LYS A 127 -20.07 -4.46 -15.07
N LYS A 128 -20.38 -3.17 -14.94
CA LYS A 128 -21.78 -2.72 -14.83
C LYS A 128 -22.46 -2.73 -16.19
N HIS A 129 -21.77 -2.27 -17.23
CA HIS A 129 -22.20 -2.34 -18.61
C HIS A 129 -22.59 -3.78 -18.96
N ASP A 130 -21.67 -4.74 -18.83
CA ASP A 130 -21.91 -6.15 -19.17
C ASP A 130 -23.10 -6.74 -18.41
N LYS A 131 -23.25 -6.36 -17.14
CA LYS A 131 -24.38 -6.80 -16.31
C LYS A 131 -25.72 -6.24 -16.78
N TRP A 132 -25.74 -5.05 -17.36
CA TRP A 132 -26.95 -4.33 -17.72
C TRP A 132 -27.35 -4.57 -19.18
N THR A 133 -26.39 -4.60 -20.09
CA THR A 133 -26.62 -4.78 -21.54
C THR A 133 -26.63 -6.26 -21.94
N GLY A 134 -25.95 -7.12 -21.16
CA GLY A 134 -25.76 -8.54 -21.51
C GLY A 134 -24.67 -8.76 -22.56
N LEU A 135 -24.01 -7.69 -23.02
CA LEU A 135 -22.86 -7.74 -23.93
C LEU A 135 -21.56 -7.99 -23.15
N GLN A 136 -20.51 -8.40 -23.85
CA GLN A 136 -19.21 -8.74 -23.26
C GLN A 136 -18.14 -7.68 -23.53
N LEU A 137 -18.46 -6.40 -23.24
CA LEU A 137 -17.53 -5.29 -23.48
C LEU A 137 -16.19 -5.47 -22.76
N LYS A 138 -16.15 -6.20 -21.64
CA LYS A 138 -14.88 -6.54 -20.99
C LYS A 138 -13.88 -7.19 -21.93
N GLN A 139 -14.31 -8.09 -22.81
CA GLN A 139 -13.39 -8.77 -23.74
C GLN A 139 -12.91 -7.81 -24.83
N ASP A 140 -13.83 -7.04 -25.40
CA ASP A 140 -13.56 -6.09 -26.48
C ASP A 140 -12.69 -4.91 -26.04
N PHE A 141 -12.80 -4.52 -24.77
CA PHE A 141 -12.08 -3.38 -24.20
C PHE A 141 -10.71 -3.77 -23.59
N ILE A 142 -10.39 -5.07 -23.44
CA ILE A 142 -9.08 -5.53 -22.94
C ILE A 142 -7.91 -5.04 -23.83
N PRO A 143 -7.96 -5.14 -25.17
CA PRO A 143 -6.91 -4.61 -26.04
C PRO A 143 -6.64 -3.12 -25.81
N GLN A 144 -7.68 -2.30 -25.61
CA GLN A 144 -7.55 -0.86 -25.34
C GLN A 144 -6.97 -0.60 -23.95
N LEU A 145 -7.37 -1.35 -22.92
CA LEU A 145 -6.74 -1.29 -21.59
C LEU A 145 -5.27 -1.72 -21.63
N ARG A 146 -4.91 -2.67 -22.50
CA ARG A 146 -3.52 -3.12 -22.68
C ARG A 146 -2.67 -2.12 -23.45
N SER A 147 -3.23 -1.41 -24.43
CA SER A 147 -2.52 -0.37 -25.17
C SER A 147 -2.28 0.89 -24.32
N LYS A 148 -3.18 1.16 -23.36
CA LYS A 148 -3.08 2.26 -22.38
C LYS A 148 -3.07 1.69 -20.95
N PRO A 149 -1.98 1.00 -20.53
CA PRO A 149 -1.97 0.24 -19.29
C PRO A 149 -1.87 1.16 -18.07
N LEU A 150 -3.01 1.39 -17.40
CA LEU A 150 -3.06 2.10 -16.12
C LEU A 150 -2.56 1.23 -14.95
N ASP A 151 -2.56 -0.10 -15.09
CA ASP A 151 -2.18 -1.06 -14.04
C ASP A 151 -0.69 -1.40 -14.01
N LYS A 152 0.04 -1.17 -15.11
CA LYS A 152 1.48 -1.48 -15.20
C LYS A 152 2.39 -0.34 -14.75
N GLN A 153 1.83 0.81 -14.42
CA GLN A 153 2.65 1.96 -14.01
C GLN A 153 3.21 1.74 -12.61
N ARG A 154 4.49 1.37 -12.55
CA ARG A 154 5.22 1.14 -11.31
C ARG A 154 5.92 2.41 -10.88
N PHE A 155 5.42 3.03 -9.82
CA PHE A 155 6.05 4.18 -9.16
C PHE A 155 7.28 3.77 -8.33
N ASP A 156 7.55 2.48 -8.19
CA ASP A 156 8.66 1.95 -7.38
C ASP A 156 10.01 2.51 -7.80
N VAL A 157 10.26 2.66 -9.11
CA VAL A 157 11.52 3.20 -9.63
C VAL A 157 11.72 4.64 -9.17
N ALA A 158 10.68 5.49 -9.27
CA ALA A 158 10.72 6.86 -8.78
C ALA A 158 10.97 6.92 -7.26
N ILE A 159 10.31 6.05 -6.48
CA ILE A 159 10.50 5.96 -5.03
C ILE A 159 11.94 5.60 -4.68
N VAL A 160 12.55 4.64 -5.38
CA VAL A 160 13.95 4.26 -5.15
C VAL A 160 14.89 5.42 -5.42
N PHE A 161 14.67 6.17 -6.50
CA PHE A 161 15.50 7.34 -6.82
C PHE A 161 15.32 8.48 -5.83
N ILE A 162 14.07 8.82 -5.49
CA ILE A 162 13.77 9.83 -4.46
C ILE A 162 14.43 9.43 -3.13
N SER A 163 14.38 8.15 -2.76
CA SER A 163 15.05 7.64 -1.56
C SER A 163 16.57 7.82 -1.59
N ALA A 164 17.22 7.55 -2.72
CA ALA A 164 18.66 7.70 -2.86
C ALA A 164 19.08 9.18 -2.75
N LEU A 165 18.32 10.08 -3.38
CA LEU A 165 18.57 11.53 -3.31
C LEU A 165 18.32 12.08 -1.90
N HIS A 166 17.27 11.64 -1.21
CA HIS A 166 17.05 11.99 0.20
C HIS A 166 18.21 11.56 1.09
N ASP A 167 18.74 10.36 0.88
CA ASP A 167 19.87 9.85 1.67
C ASP A 167 21.12 10.70 1.45
N LEU A 168 21.38 11.15 0.20
CA LEU A 168 22.44 12.10 -0.12
C LEU A 168 22.24 13.47 0.54
N CYS A 169 21.01 14.00 0.53
CA CYS A 169 20.67 15.27 1.18
C CYS A 169 20.92 15.23 2.70
N ARG A 170 20.58 14.10 3.35
CA ARG A 170 20.82 13.88 4.78
C ARG A 170 22.30 13.77 5.10
N GLN A 171 23.08 13.14 4.22
CA GLN A 171 24.53 12.99 4.37
C GLN A 171 25.34 14.20 3.90
N ARG A 172 24.67 15.25 3.38
CA ARG A 172 25.32 16.44 2.80
C ARG A 172 26.34 16.08 1.72
N GLY A 173 26.00 15.10 0.88
CA GLY A 173 26.84 14.64 -0.22
C GLY A 173 28.03 13.76 0.18
N LYS A 174 28.23 13.45 1.46
CA LYS A 174 29.30 12.55 1.90
C LYS A 174 28.89 11.10 1.64
N PRO A 175 29.72 10.27 1.00
CA PRO A 175 29.42 8.85 0.89
C PRO A 175 29.49 8.20 2.28
N ARG A 176 28.47 7.43 2.67
CA ARG A 176 28.57 6.54 3.84
C ARG A 176 29.79 5.64 3.69
N ALA A 177 30.61 5.57 4.74
CA ALA A 177 31.71 4.62 4.81
C ALA A 177 31.12 3.21 4.61
N ALA A 178 31.51 2.54 3.53
CA ALA A 178 31.06 1.18 3.26
C ALA A 178 31.59 0.26 4.37
N THR A 179 30.77 0.01 5.40
CA THR A 179 31.03 -1.12 6.28
C THR A 179 30.83 -2.37 5.44
N ALA A 180 31.87 -3.19 5.36
CA ALA A 180 31.96 -4.44 4.59
C ALA A 180 30.93 -5.53 4.99
N ASN A 181 29.89 -5.17 5.76
CA ASN A 181 28.88 -6.07 6.29
C ASN A 181 27.51 -5.93 5.60
N SER A 182 27.37 -5.09 4.56
CA SER A 182 26.09 -4.88 3.87
C SER A 182 25.75 -5.96 2.82
N SER A 183 26.70 -6.83 2.44
CA SER A 183 26.49 -7.94 1.51
C SER A 183 26.39 -9.32 2.18
N ASN A 184 26.69 -9.41 3.47
CA ASN A 184 26.68 -10.68 4.20
C ASN A 184 25.41 -10.80 5.05
N ASP A 185 24.33 -11.25 4.41
CA ASP A 185 23.29 -12.08 5.05
C ASP A 185 23.89 -13.49 5.30
N SER A 186 25.12 -13.51 5.84
CA SER A 186 25.85 -14.70 6.28
C SER A 186 25.15 -15.28 7.50
N LEU A 187 25.32 -16.59 7.66
CA LEU A 187 24.91 -17.52 8.72
C LEU A 187 24.75 -16.89 10.11
N THR A 188 23.77 -16.01 10.26
CA THR A 188 23.40 -15.41 11.52
C THR A 188 22.23 -16.23 12.02
N PRO A 189 22.29 -16.79 13.24
CA PRO A 189 21.17 -17.49 13.81
C PRO A 189 19.98 -16.53 13.82
N SER A 190 19.02 -16.78 12.94
CA SER A 190 17.80 -16.01 12.86
C SER A 190 16.99 -16.39 14.09
N SER A 191 17.18 -15.64 15.17
CA SER A 191 16.25 -15.66 16.28
C SER A 191 14.89 -15.21 15.70
N ASP A 192 14.00 -16.17 15.43
CA ASP A 192 12.60 -15.94 15.05
C ASP A 192 11.84 -15.11 16.12
N LYS A 193 12.46 -14.86 17.27
CA LYS A 193 11.97 -13.90 18.28
C LYS A 193 12.07 -12.47 17.71
N GLY A 194 11.03 -12.02 17.01
CA GLY A 194 10.81 -10.61 16.70
C GLY A 194 10.34 -10.25 15.29
N THR A 195 10.09 -11.22 14.40
CA THR A 195 9.50 -10.92 13.07
C THR A 195 7.98 -10.89 13.16
N VAL A 196 7.39 -9.72 12.93
CA VAL A 196 5.94 -9.55 12.82
C VAL A 196 5.60 -9.22 11.37
N LYS A 197 4.50 -9.79 10.88
CA LYS A 197 4.02 -9.61 9.51
C LYS A 197 2.66 -8.93 9.52
N TYR A 198 2.48 -8.02 8.58
CA TYR A 198 1.26 -7.25 8.41
C TYR A 198 0.82 -7.31 6.95
N TRP A 199 -0.48 -7.26 6.72
CA TRP A 199 -1.06 -7.05 5.40
C TRP A 199 -1.32 -5.56 5.17
N ILE A 200 -1.06 -5.12 3.95
CA ILE A 200 -1.32 -3.75 3.48
C ILE A 200 -2.31 -3.84 2.33
N HIS A 201 -3.40 -3.09 2.44
CA HIS A 201 -4.35 -2.96 1.32
C HIS A 201 -3.68 -2.26 0.13
N PRO A 202 -3.91 -2.67 -1.14
CA PRO A 202 -3.29 -2.06 -2.30
C PRO A 202 -3.37 -0.53 -2.38
N ASP A 203 -4.48 0.03 -1.90
CA ASP A 203 -4.72 1.49 -1.86
C ASP A 203 -3.76 2.25 -0.91
N ASN A 204 -3.11 1.55 0.05
CA ASN A 204 -2.24 2.13 1.06
C ASN A 204 -0.74 1.85 0.81
N ILE A 205 -0.39 1.02 -0.17
CA ILE A 205 1.00 0.56 -0.40
C ILE A 205 1.96 1.74 -0.59
N THR A 206 1.62 2.66 -1.49
CA THR A 206 2.48 3.81 -1.81
C THR A 206 2.62 4.76 -0.62
N GLU A 207 1.54 4.95 0.16
CA GLU A 207 1.55 5.78 1.37
C GLU A 207 2.48 5.17 2.43
N VAL A 208 2.37 3.86 2.68
CA VAL A 208 3.24 3.16 3.63
C VAL A 208 4.70 3.19 3.20
N LYS A 209 5.00 2.94 1.91
CA LYS A 209 6.36 3.06 1.37
C LYS A 209 6.93 4.46 1.58
N SER A 210 6.13 5.48 1.31
CA SER A 210 6.52 6.88 1.44
C SER A 210 6.81 7.25 2.90
N ILE A 211 5.96 6.85 3.86
CA ILE A 211 6.20 7.07 5.30
C ILE A 211 7.50 6.40 5.76
N ILE A 212 7.73 5.14 5.38
CA ILE A 212 8.96 4.43 5.77
C ILE A 212 10.19 5.12 5.16
N MET A 213 10.10 5.57 3.91
CA MET A 213 11.19 6.24 3.20
C MET A 213 11.61 7.57 3.86
N LEU A 214 10.70 8.25 4.58
CA LEU A 214 11.04 9.42 5.39
C LEU A 214 11.99 9.08 6.55
N HIS A 215 12.12 7.81 6.94
CA HIS A 215 12.98 7.40 8.06
C HIS A 215 14.13 6.48 7.61
N LEU A 216 13.89 5.58 6.66
CA LEU A 216 14.84 4.56 6.22
C LEU A 216 15.00 4.60 4.70
N PRO A 217 16.24 4.64 4.17
CA PRO A 217 16.45 4.59 2.73
C PRO A 217 16.17 3.19 2.18
N VAL A 218 15.83 3.12 0.89
CA VAL A 218 15.71 1.87 0.16
C VAL A 218 17.09 1.25 -0.01
N SER A 219 17.21 -0.02 0.36
CA SER A 219 18.41 -0.83 0.17
C SER A 219 18.47 -1.36 -1.26
N ILE A 220 19.48 -0.93 -2.01
CA ILE A 220 19.77 -1.36 -3.37
C ILE A 220 20.89 -2.40 -3.32
N TYR A 221 20.65 -3.59 -3.90
CA TYR A 221 21.59 -4.71 -3.86
C TYR A 221 22.79 -4.49 -4.78
N ASN A 222 22.53 -4.19 -6.05
CA ASN A 222 23.57 -3.86 -7.02
C ASN A 222 23.58 -2.34 -7.25
N LYS A 223 24.62 -1.67 -6.76
CA LYS A 223 24.80 -0.22 -6.93
C LYS A 223 25.50 0.16 -8.24
N GLU A 224 26.08 -0.82 -8.94
CA GLU A 224 26.85 -0.61 -10.17
C GLU A 224 25.93 -0.57 -11.40
N LYS A 225 24.84 -1.35 -11.36
CA LYS A 225 23.79 -1.32 -12.38
C LYS A 225 22.72 -0.29 -12.02
N ARG A 226 22.17 0.37 -13.03
CA ARG A 226 20.95 1.16 -12.90
C ARG A 226 19.77 0.31 -12.43
N TYR A 227 18.98 0.85 -11.50
CA TYR A 227 17.79 0.17 -10.99
C TYR A 227 16.69 0.10 -12.04
N GLU A 228 16.23 -1.12 -12.29
CA GLU A 228 15.10 -1.43 -13.16
C GLU A 228 13.94 -2.03 -12.34
N ALA A 229 12.72 -1.94 -12.87
CA ALA A 229 11.55 -2.55 -12.22
C ALA A 229 11.69 -4.07 -12.03
N SER A 230 12.43 -4.73 -12.92
CA SER A 230 12.78 -6.16 -12.86
C SER A 230 13.64 -6.49 -11.64
N ASP A 231 14.49 -5.59 -11.16
CA ASP A 231 15.40 -5.83 -10.02
C ASP A 231 14.64 -6.00 -8.70
N SER A 232 13.39 -5.51 -8.63
CA SER A 232 12.49 -5.73 -7.49
C SER A 232 11.91 -7.16 -7.44
N ALA A 233 11.91 -7.88 -8.56
CA ALA A 233 11.25 -9.18 -8.66
C ALA A 233 11.99 -10.24 -7.85
N VAL A 234 11.24 -11.02 -7.09
CA VAL A 234 11.74 -12.17 -6.34
C VAL A 234 10.84 -13.36 -6.61
N SER A 235 11.45 -14.47 -7.00
CA SER A 235 10.74 -15.74 -7.16
C SER A 235 11.34 -16.78 -6.23
N ASN A 236 10.47 -17.60 -5.64
CA ASN A 236 10.85 -18.66 -4.72
C ASN A 236 10.09 -19.92 -5.09
N VAL A 237 10.78 -21.00 -5.41
CA VAL A 237 10.18 -22.32 -5.64
C VAL A 237 10.34 -23.14 -4.37
N TYR A 238 9.24 -23.44 -3.70
CA TYR A 238 9.21 -24.31 -2.53
C TYR A 238 9.12 -25.77 -2.96
N VAL A 239 9.82 -26.62 -2.22
CA VAL A 239 9.74 -28.07 -2.38
C VAL A 239 8.90 -28.69 -1.26
N ASP A 240 8.18 -29.75 -1.60
CA ASP A 240 7.46 -30.61 -0.66
C ASP A 240 7.26 -32.00 -1.31
N ASN A 241 6.63 -32.93 -0.59
CA ASN A 241 6.25 -34.23 -1.14
C ASN A 241 4.73 -34.29 -1.42
N GLU A 242 4.26 -35.40 -2.00
CA GLU A 242 2.84 -35.58 -2.34
C GLU A 242 1.91 -35.54 -1.12
N GLU A 243 2.44 -35.88 0.05
CA GLU A 243 1.74 -35.91 1.35
C GLU A 243 1.76 -34.55 2.06
N PHE A 244 2.49 -33.55 1.55
CA PHE A 244 2.65 -32.23 2.17
C PHE A 244 3.23 -32.30 3.60
N ASN A 245 4.28 -33.10 3.79
CA ASN A 245 4.91 -33.31 5.09
C ASN A 245 5.65 -32.05 5.58
N LEU A 246 6.33 -31.29 4.71
CA LEU A 246 6.97 -30.04 5.13
C LEU A 246 5.94 -28.96 5.46
N TYR A 247 4.86 -28.86 4.68
CA TYR A 247 3.71 -28.02 4.99
C TYR A 247 3.15 -28.31 6.38
N THR A 248 2.87 -29.59 6.67
CA THR A 248 2.24 -30.01 7.92
C THR A 248 3.12 -29.68 9.12
N GLY A 249 4.41 -30.06 9.05
CA GLY A 249 5.37 -29.75 10.11
C GLY A 249 5.58 -28.24 10.31
N LEU A 250 5.57 -27.45 9.23
CA LEU A 250 5.69 -26.00 9.32
C LEU A 250 4.45 -25.35 9.95
N LEU A 251 3.25 -25.86 9.68
CA LEU A 251 2.00 -25.36 10.24
C LEU A 251 1.88 -25.71 11.73
N GLN A 252 2.21 -26.94 12.10
CA GLN A 252 2.17 -27.43 13.49
C GLN A 252 3.34 -26.93 14.34
N ARG A 253 4.43 -26.49 13.68
CA ARG A 253 5.70 -26.06 14.29
C ARG A 253 6.40 -27.19 15.04
N ASP A 254 6.47 -28.34 14.39
CA ASP A 254 7.19 -29.48 14.92
C ASP A 254 8.67 -29.15 15.13
N GLU A 255 9.29 -29.87 16.07
CA GLU A 255 10.73 -29.78 16.30
C GLU A 255 11.46 -30.27 15.05
N GLY A 256 12.44 -29.50 14.56
CA GLY A 256 13.15 -29.82 13.33
C GLY A 256 12.34 -29.62 12.04
N ALA A 257 11.17 -28.98 12.09
CA ALA A 257 10.38 -28.69 10.87
C ALA A 257 11.18 -27.82 9.89
N GLU A 258 11.22 -28.24 8.62
CA GLU A 258 12.03 -27.60 7.59
C GLU A 258 11.17 -26.92 6.52
N ALA A 259 11.62 -25.78 6.02
CA ALA A 259 11.14 -25.16 4.81
C ALA A 259 12.30 -24.94 3.85
N ILE A 260 12.29 -25.62 2.70
CA ILE A 260 13.34 -25.56 1.68
C ILE A 260 12.79 -24.84 0.45
N ARG A 261 13.56 -23.88 -0.07
CA ARG A 261 13.18 -23.11 -1.26
C ARG A 261 14.37 -22.72 -2.13
N PHE A 262 14.12 -22.64 -3.42
CA PHE A 262 15.06 -22.14 -4.43
C PHE A 262 14.64 -20.73 -4.82
N LYS A 263 15.47 -19.75 -4.50
CA LYS A 263 15.17 -18.33 -4.63
C LYS A 263 16.10 -17.66 -5.63
N TRP A 264 15.55 -16.84 -6.51
CA TRP A 264 16.34 -15.97 -7.38
C TRP A 264 15.76 -14.56 -7.41
N HIS A 265 16.62 -13.62 -7.79
CA HIS A 265 16.31 -12.20 -7.90
C HIS A 265 16.30 -11.79 -9.36
N GLY A 266 15.36 -10.91 -9.73
CA GLY A 266 15.26 -10.39 -11.08
C GLY A 266 14.67 -11.38 -12.09
N ALA A 267 15.05 -11.20 -13.35
CA ALA A 267 14.57 -12.00 -14.46
C ALA A 267 14.98 -13.47 -14.34
N THR A 268 14.22 -14.32 -15.02
CA THR A 268 14.46 -15.76 -15.21
C THR A 268 15.82 -16.08 -15.82
N SER A 269 16.45 -15.13 -16.52
CA SER A 269 17.79 -15.25 -17.10
C SER A 269 18.92 -15.11 -16.09
N ASN A 270 18.64 -14.70 -14.84
CA ASN A 270 19.66 -14.61 -13.81
C ASN A 270 20.24 -16.01 -13.52
N PRO A 271 21.56 -16.22 -13.66
CA PRO A 271 22.17 -17.52 -13.40
C PRO A 271 22.21 -17.86 -11.91
N ASP A 272 22.16 -16.88 -11.02
CA ASP A 272 22.34 -17.08 -9.58
C ASP A 272 21.04 -17.51 -8.89
N VAL A 273 21.08 -18.69 -8.27
CA VAL A 273 20.00 -19.25 -7.45
C VAL A 273 20.50 -19.50 -6.03
N PHE A 274 19.75 -18.99 -5.06
CA PHE A 274 19.97 -19.22 -3.64
C PHE A 274 19.10 -20.37 -3.16
N VAL A 275 19.73 -21.45 -2.71
CA VAL A 275 19.04 -22.54 -2.02
C VAL A 275 18.99 -22.17 -0.55
N GLU A 276 17.79 -21.93 -0.03
CA GLU A 276 17.56 -21.52 1.35
C GLU A 276 16.82 -22.63 2.10
N ARG A 277 17.31 -22.98 3.30
CA ARG A 277 16.65 -23.89 4.25
C ARG A 277 16.39 -23.16 5.56
N SER A 278 15.14 -23.13 5.99
CA SER A 278 14.77 -22.68 7.34
C SER A 278 14.38 -23.89 8.17
N THR A 279 15.05 -24.09 9.32
CA THR A 279 14.79 -25.20 10.25
C THR A 279 14.30 -24.61 11.57
N HIS A 280 13.10 -25.01 11.99
CA HIS A 280 12.53 -24.67 13.28
C HIS A 280 13.19 -25.52 14.36
N HIS A 281 13.80 -24.85 15.36
CA HIS A 281 14.57 -25.49 16.43
C HIS A 281 15.54 -26.59 15.94
N ALA A 282 16.68 -26.17 15.40
CA ALA A 282 17.68 -27.10 14.92
C ALA A 282 18.39 -27.80 16.10
N GLU A 283 18.42 -29.14 16.08
CA GLU A 283 19.06 -29.97 17.11
C GLU A 283 20.54 -29.62 17.30
N TRP A 284 21.23 -29.28 16.21
CA TRP A 284 22.64 -28.89 16.22
C TRP A 284 22.91 -27.46 16.75
N LEU A 285 21.87 -26.74 17.18
CA LEU A 285 21.92 -25.34 17.60
C LEU A 285 21.21 -25.07 18.93
N ASP A 286 21.13 -26.08 19.80
CA ASP A 286 20.52 -25.96 21.13
C ASP A 286 19.06 -25.48 21.05
N GLY A 287 18.30 -26.03 20.08
CA GLY A 287 16.89 -25.72 19.87
C GLY A 287 16.59 -24.33 19.27
N LYS A 288 17.58 -23.64 18.69
CA LYS A 288 17.34 -22.35 17.99
C LYS A 288 16.91 -22.57 16.54
N SER A 289 15.96 -21.78 16.06
CA SER A 289 15.66 -21.72 14.63
C SER A 289 16.85 -21.15 13.85
N ILE A 290 17.14 -21.74 12.68
CA ILE A 290 18.19 -21.26 11.79
C ILE A 290 17.68 -21.14 10.35
N LYS A 291 18.24 -20.17 9.62
CA LYS A 291 18.09 -20.04 8.19
C LYS A 291 19.47 -20.12 7.53
N ASP A 292 19.71 -21.23 6.87
CA ASP A 292 20.93 -21.50 6.10
C ASP A 292 20.71 -21.21 4.62
N ARG A 293 21.77 -20.86 3.89
CA ARG A 293 21.70 -20.66 2.45
C ARG A 293 23.02 -20.96 1.74
N ILE A 294 22.91 -21.41 0.49
CA ILE A 294 24.02 -21.56 -0.45
C ILE A 294 23.65 -20.93 -1.79
N GLN A 295 24.64 -20.47 -2.55
CA GLN A 295 24.47 -19.95 -3.90
C GLN A 295 24.98 -20.98 -4.92
N MET A 296 24.19 -21.24 -5.96
CA MET A 296 24.56 -22.11 -7.07
C MET A 296 24.02 -21.58 -8.40
N LEU A 297 24.53 -22.12 -9.50
CA LEU A 297 24.05 -21.78 -10.84
C LEU A 297 22.71 -22.46 -11.12
N SER A 298 21.83 -21.78 -11.84
CA SER A 298 20.50 -22.27 -12.24
C SER A 298 20.56 -23.62 -12.97
N GLU A 299 21.61 -23.84 -13.77
CA GLU A 299 21.86 -25.10 -14.49
C GLU A 299 22.24 -26.27 -13.57
N ASP A 300 22.82 -25.98 -12.41
CA ASP A 300 23.21 -26.98 -11.41
C ASP A 300 22.03 -27.34 -10.49
N VAL A 301 20.96 -26.54 -10.41
CA VAL A 301 19.83 -26.74 -9.48
C VAL A 301 19.12 -28.08 -9.72
N HIS A 302 18.80 -28.39 -10.98
CA HIS A 302 18.16 -29.67 -11.29
C HIS A 302 19.05 -30.86 -10.93
N LYS A 303 20.35 -30.75 -11.25
CA LYS A 303 21.34 -31.78 -10.92
C LYS A 303 21.49 -31.97 -9.41
N PHE A 304 21.37 -30.88 -8.65
CA PHE A 304 21.42 -30.86 -7.20
C PHE A 304 20.19 -31.51 -6.56
N ILE A 305 18.97 -31.21 -7.05
CA ILE A 305 17.72 -31.81 -6.58
C ILE A 305 17.71 -33.31 -6.85
N ASN A 306 18.16 -33.75 -8.03
CA ASN A 306 18.26 -35.17 -8.39
C ASN A 306 19.48 -35.88 -7.79
N CYS A 307 20.27 -35.21 -6.96
CA CYS A 307 21.50 -35.73 -6.34
C CYS A 307 22.57 -36.23 -7.34
N THR A 308 22.51 -35.83 -8.61
CA THR A 308 23.57 -36.11 -9.61
C THR A 308 24.80 -35.22 -9.41
N LEU A 309 24.61 -34.00 -8.90
CA LEU A 309 25.67 -33.14 -8.42
C LEU A 309 25.73 -33.32 -6.90
N THR A 310 26.77 -33.97 -6.39
CA THR A 310 26.88 -34.23 -4.95
C THR A 310 27.35 -32.99 -4.18
N ALA A 311 27.01 -32.90 -2.89
CA ALA A 311 27.52 -31.85 -2.01
C ALA A 311 29.07 -31.80 -1.98
N ASP A 312 29.73 -32.96 -2.08
CA ASP A 312 31.19 -33.06 -2.17
C ASP A 312 31.75 -32.47 -3.47
N GLU A 313 31.14 -32.79 -4.62
CA GLU A 313 31.51 -32.21 -5.91
C GLU A 313 31.30 -30.70 -5.93
N PHE A 314 30.17 -30.22 -5.39
CA PHE A 314 29.89 -28.80 -5.24
C PHE A 314 30.95 -28.10 -4.39
N ALA A 315 31.31 -28.68 -3.24
CA ALA A 315 32.37 -28.16 -2.37
C ALA A 315 33.74 -28.15 -3.08
N ASN A 316 34.08 -29.23 -3.80
CA ASN A 316 35.33 -29.33 -4.55
C ASN A 316 35.42 -28.26 -5.66
N ARG A 317 34.30 -27.97 -6.36
CA ARG A 317 34.22 -26.85 -7.32
C ARG A 317 34.50 -25.51 -6.63
N LEU A 318 33.97 -25.26 -5.43
CA LEU A 318 34.25 -24.03 -4.68
C LEU A 318 35.72 -23.94 -4.24
N ARG A 319 36.33 -25.05 -3.79
CA ARG A 319 37.78 -25.11 -3.48
C ARG A 319 38.63 -24.78 -4.69
N SER A 320 38.27 -25.33 -5.86
CA SER A 320 38.99 -25.07 -7.11
C SER A 320 38.94 -23.60 -7.56
N LYS A 321 37.88 -22.88 -7.18
CA LYS A 321 37.73 -21.44 -7.43
C LYS A 321 38.49 -20.56 -6.43
N GLY A 322 39.18 -21.14 -5.45
CA GLY A 322 39.94 -20.40 -4.43
C GLY A 322 39.07 -19.76 -3.34
N THR A 323 37.88 -20.30 -3.07
CA THR A 323 37.04 -19.84 -1.95
C THR A 323 37.66 -20.27 -0.62
N ASP A 324 37.49 -19.44 0.43
CA ASP A 324 37.98 -19.73 1.79
C ASP A 324 37.53 -21.14 2.26
N PRO A 325 38.45 -22.01 2.71
CA PRO A 325 38.13 -23.34 3.22
C PRO A 325 36.96 -23.38 4.21
N LYS A 326 36.85 -22.37 5.10
CA LYS A 326 35.77 -22.32 6.09
C LYS A 326 34.39 -22.16 5.44
N ILE A 327 34.29 -21.24 4.47
CA ILE A 327 33.05 -21.01 3.71
C ILE A 327 32.69 -22.25 2.90
N VAL A 328 33.69 -22.95 2.37
CA VAL A 328 33.45 -24.19 1.63
C VAL A 328 32.87 -25.27 2.54
N ASP A 329 33.43 -25.45 3.74
CA ASP A 329 32.94 -26.47 4.67
C ASP A 329 31.52 -26.14 5.18
N ASP A 330 31.22 -24.86 5.44
CA ASP A 330 29.86 -24.38 5.76
C ASP A 330 28.89 -24.66 4.58
N CYS A 331 29.28 -24.31 3.36
CA CYS A 331 28.49 -24.59 2.16
C CYS A 331 28.25 -26.09 1.96
N LYS A 332 29.26 -26.93 2.24
CA LYS A 332 29.15 -28.39 2.16
C LYS A 332 28.16 -28.92 3.18
N PHE A 333 28.19 -28.42 4.42
CA PHE A 333 27.26 -28.81 5.49
C PHE A 333 25.81 -28.49 5.11
N VAL A 334 25.55 -27.29 4.59
CA VAL A 334 24.20 -26.88 4.17
C VAL A 334 23.75 -27.70 2.95
N ALA A 335 24.63 -27.88 1.96
CA ALA A 335 24.34 -28.66 0.76
C ALA A 335 24.00 -30.12 1.08
N SER A 336 24.78 -30.78 1.96
CA SER A 336 24.53 -32.16 2.36
C SER A 336 23.21 -32.30 3.12
N GLY A 337 22.93 -31.38 4.05
CA GLY A 337 21.68 -31.37 4.81
C GLY A 337 20.45 -31.20 3.91
N VAL A 338 20.50 -30.28 2.94
CA VAL A 338 19.40 -30.10 1.98
C VAL A 338 19.21 -31.33 1.10
N GLN A 339 20.28 -31.91 0.57
CA GLN A 339 20.17 -33.14 -0.25
C GLN A 339 19.66 -34.33 0.55
N GLN A 340 20.06 -34.47 1.80
CA GLN A 340 19.55 -35.51 2.69
C GLN A 340 18.04 -35.35 2.91
N SER A 341 17.55 -34.13 3.16
CA SER A 341 16.12 -33.87 3.29
C SER A 341 15.36 -34.14 1.99
N ILE A 342 15.90 -33.75 0.82
CA ILE A 342 15.30 -34.03 -0.49
C ILE A 342 15.16 -35.53 -0.72
N LYS A 343 16.22 -36.29 -0.46
CA LYS A 343 16.23 -37.75 -0.66
C LYS A 343 15.33 -38.49 0.31
N ASN A 344 15.44 -38.19 1.61
CA ASN A 344 14.72 -38.94 2.66
C ASN A 344 13.21 -38.67 2.63
N LYS A 345 12.81 -37.42 2.33
CA LYS A 345 11.41 -37.02 2.30
C LYS A 345 10.80 -37.03 0.89
N GLN A 346 11.56 -37.44 -0.13
CA GLN A 346 11.14 -37.48 -1.54
C GLN A 346 10.60 -36.12 -2.02
N LEU A 347 11.34 -35.06 -1.74
CA LEU A 347 10.90 -33.69 -2.04
C LEU A 347 11.03 -33.37 -3.52
N GLN A 348 10.04 -32.68 -4.05
CA GLN A 348 10.04 -32.13 -5.40
C GLN A 348 9.51 -30.70 -5.39
N PRO A 349 9.75 -29.89 -6.42
CA PRO A 349 9.18 -28.55 -6.45
C PRO A 349 7.64 -28.61 -6.51
N VAL A 350 6.96 -27.76 -5.76
CA VAL A 350 5.49 -27.81 -5.59
C VAL A 350 4.82 -26.47 -5.86
N CYS A 351 5.32 -25.40 -5.24
CA CYS A 351 4.68 -24.09 -5.30
C CYS A 351 5.71 -22.98 -5.52
N ARG A 352 5.51 -22.19 -6.56
CA ARG A 352 6.26 -20.96 -6.80
C ARG A 352 5.55 -19.77 -6.18
N ILE A 353 6.32 -18.93 -5.51
CA ILE A 353 5.87 -17.69 -4.89
C ILE A 353 6.64 -16.54 -5.51
N PHE A 354 5.94 -15.71 -6.26
CA PHE A 354 6.44 -14.50 -6.89
C PHE A 354 5.97 -13.25 -6.12
N TYR A 355 6.82 -12.23 -6.00
CA TYR A 355 6.46 -10.90 -5.51
C TYR A 355 7.52 -9.88 -5.90
N ASN A 356 7.16 -8.59 -5.89
CA ASN A 356 8.11 -7.48 -6.01
C ASN A 356 8.46 -6.96 -4.61
N ARG A 357 9.74 -7.00 -4.23
CA ARG A 357 10.22 -6.62 -2.89
C ARG A 357 10.90 -5.27 -2.88
N THR A 358 10.50 -4.41 -1.95
CA THR A 358 11.25 -3.21 -1.55
C THR A 358 11.76 -3.38 -0.13
N THR A 359 13.06 -3.21 0.09
CA THR A 359 13.69 -3.34 1.42
C THR A 359 14.18 -1.98 1.88
N PHE A 360 13.90 -1.60 3.13
CA PHE A 360 14.30 -0.35 3.75
C PHE A 360 15.21 -0.66 4.94
N GLN A 361 16.41 -0.09 4.94
CA GLN A 361 17.41 -0.32 5.98
C GLN A 361 18.49 0.76 5.91
N LEU A 362 18.95 1.24 7.07
CA LEU A 362 20.15 2.07 7.15
C LEU A 362 21.39 1.18 6.96
N PRO A 363 22.32 1.55 6.07
CA PRO A 363 23.56 0.79 5.86
C PRO A 363 24.40 0.65 7.14
N ASP A 364 24.42 1.70 7.97
CA ASP A 364 25.25 1.77 9.18
C ASP A 364 24.54 1.20 10.43
N ASP A 365 23.22 1.04 10.37
CA ASP A 365 22.42 0.56 11.50
C ASP A 365 21.51 -0.62 11.11
N PRO A 366 21.90 -1.87 11.47
CA PRO A 366 21.07 -3.05 11.26
C PRO A 366 20.01 -3.25 12.34
N SER A 367 19.69 -2.24 13.17
CA SER A 367 18.70 -2.33 14.24
C SER A 367 17.28 -2.52 13.74
N VAL A 368 16.94 -1.85 12.63
CA VAL A 368 15.62 -1.88 11.98
C VAL A 368 15.79 -2.22 10.51
N ARG A 369 15.15 -3.31 10.08
CA ARG A 369 15.02 -3.68 8.67
C ARG A 369 13.54 -3.92 8.35
N ILE A 370 13.05 -3.27 7.32
CA ILE A 370 11.66 -3.40 6.89
C ILE A 370 11.63 -3.88 5.44
N SER A 371 10.76 -4.81 5.10
CA SER A 371 10.53 -5.20 3.71
C SER A 371 9.05 -5.23 3.39
N ILE A 372 8.70 -4.75 2.20
CA ILE A 372 7.34 -4.79 1.65
C ILE A 372 7.35 -5.63 0.39
N ASP A 373 6.49 -6.64 0.36
CA ASP A 373 6.27 -7.54 -0.77
C ASP A 373 4.93 -7.23 -1.43
N ASN A 374 4.98 -6.70 -2.65
CA ASN A 374 3.82 -6.39 -3.49
C ASN A 374 3.59 -7.48 -4.54
N ASP A 375 2.40 -7.49 -5.15
CA ASP A 375 2.03 -8.37 -6.27
C ASP A 375 2.26 -9.86 -5.96
N LEU A 376 2.02 -10.23 -4.70
CA LEU A 376 2.27 -11.58 -4.20
C LEU A 376 1.39 -12.57 -4.96
N THR A 377 2.02 -13.52 -5.64
CA THR A 377 1.35 -14.49 -6.50
C THR A 377 1.90 -15.88 -6.23
N TYR A 378 1.00 -16.85 -6.14
CA TYR A 378 1.30 -18.26 -5.95
C TYR A 378 0.98 -19.01 -7.23
N ILE A 379 1.88 -19.89 -7.65
CA ILE A 379 1.80 -20.59 -8.92
C ILE A 379 2.11 -22.06 -8.69
N ARG A 380 1.29 -22.95 -9.23
CA ARG A 380 1.55 -24.39 -9.21
C ARG A 380 2.78 -24.70 -10.05
N GLU A 381 3.69 -25.44 -9.44
CA GLU A 381 4.86 -25.98 -10.10
C GLU A 381 4.74 -27.50 -10.23
N ASP A 382 4.03 -28.17 -9.32
CA ASP A 382 3.87 -29.63 -9.25
C ASP A 382 3.24 -30.28 -10.50
N ASN A 383 3.41 -31.59 -10.62
CA ASN A 383 2.76 -32.43 -11.64
C ASN A 383 1.80 -33.47 -11.02
N PHE A 384 1.27 -33.24 -9.81
CA PHE A 384 0.54 -34.26 -9.02
C PHE A 384 -0.82 -34.67 -9.61
N ASP A 385 -1.39 -33.84 -10.47
CA ASP A 385 -2.68 -34.05 -11.14
C ASP A 385 -2.51 -34.58 -12.57
N GLY A 386 -1.29 -34.96 -12.97
CA GLY A 386 -0.99 -35.46 -14.31
C GLY A 386 -0.82 -34.35 -15.37
N VAL A 387 -1.02 -33.08 -15.02
CA VAL A 387 -0.69 -31.95 -15.89
C VAL A 387 0.82 -31.73 -15.84
N VAL A 388 1.49 -31.84 -16.98
CA VAL A 388 2.94 -31.63 -17.09
C VAL A 388 3.23 -30.14 -17.17
N ARG A 389 3.58 -29.53 -16.03
CA ARG A 389 3.99 -28.12 -15.92
C ARG A 389 5.49 -27.93 -16.06
N ARG A 390 6.25 -28.93 -15.62
CA ARG A 390 7.72 -28.99 -15.71
C ARG A 390 8.15 -30.22 -16.49
N GLY A 391 9.14 -30.05 -17.36
CA GLY A 391 9.81 -31.18 -18.01
C GLY A 391 10.63 -32.02 -17.03
N PRO A 392 11.12 -33.20 -17.45
CA PRO A 392 11.88 -34.11 -16.59
C PRO A 392 13.17 -33.49 -16.03
N THR A 393 13.74 -32.53 -16.75
CA THR A 393 14.99 -31.84 -16.41
C THR A 393 14.78 -30.47 -15.79
N ASP A 394 13.53 -30.04 -15.63
CA ASP A 394 13.21 -28.67 -15.21
C ASP A 394 12.90 -28.62 -13.72
N TRP A 395 13.63 -27.79 -12.98
CA TRP A 395 13.37 -27.57 -11.55
C TRP A 395 12.29 -26.51 -11.30
N ARG A 396 11.86 -25.80 -12.36
CA ARG A 396 10.78 -24.81 -12.39
C ARG A 396 10.14 -24.78 -13.76
N ARG A 397 8.91 -24.31 -13.87
CA ARG A 397 8.21 -24.20 -15.15
C ARG A 397 8.83 -23.12 -16.06
N PRO A 398 9.08 -23.41 -17.36
CA PRO A 398 9.77 -22.49 -18.27
C PRO A 398 8.88 -21.40 -18.86
N ASP A 399 7.56 -21.60 -18.84
CA ASP A 399 6.55 -20.71 -19.40
C ASP A 399 6.26 -19.47 -18.53
N VAL A 400 6.74 -19.45 -17.28
CA VAL A 400 6.49 -18.35 -16.32
C VAL A 400 7.73 -17.51 -16.06
N GLY A 401 7.66 -16.24 -16.47
CA GLY A 401 8.68 -15.22 -16.24
C GLY A 401 8.50 -14.43 -14.95
N ILE A 402 8.54 -13.10 -15.08
CA ILE A 402 8.32 -12.11 -14.01
C ILE A 402 7.16 -11.16 -14.35
N ASP A 403 6.35 -11.55 -15.32
CA ASP A 403 5.30 -10.82 -16.00
C ASP A 403 3.96 -10.93 -15.28
N TYR A 404 3.94 -10.46 -14.03
CA TYR A 404 2.71 -10.27 -13.28
C TYR A 404 1.68 -9.45 -14.10
N PRO A 405 0.39 -9.83 -14.11
CA PRO A 405 -0.28 -10.79 -13.22
C PRO A 405 -0.41 -12.22 -13.75
N PHE A 406 0.40 -12.64 -14.74
CA PHE A 406 0.36 -13.99 -15.30
C PHE A 406 -1.05 -14.40 -15.80
N SER A 407 -1.69 -13.53 -16.59
CA SER A 407 -3.06 -13.74 -17.06
C SER A 407 -3.23 -14.88 -18.08
N TYR A 408 -2.13 -15.41 -18.61
CA TYR A 408 -2.12 -16.55 -19.52
C TYR A 408 -2.20 -17.90 -18.80
N LEU A 409 -1.99 -17.90 -17.47
CA LEU A 409 -2.15 -19.10 -16.65
C LEU A 409 -3.62 -19.35 -16.34
N ASP A 410 -4.00 -20.62 -16.27
CA ASP A 410 -5.31 -21.04 -15.81
C ASP A 410 -5.52 -20.63 -14.34
N GLU A 411 -6.73 -20.19 -13.99
CA GLU A 411 -7.07 -19.73 -12.64
C GLU A 411 -6.95 -20.85 -11.58
N SER A 412 -6.94 -22.12 -11.97
CA SER A 412 -6.65 -23.26 -11.08
C SER A 412 -5.16 -23.42 -10.75
N GLU A 413 -4.27 -22.79 -11.53
CA GLU A 413 -2.82 -22.87 -11.34
C GLU A 413 -2.23 -21.63 -10.66
N VAL A 414 -2.95 -20.51 -10.67
CA VAL A 414 -2.44 -19.23 -10.16
C VAL A 414 -3.39 -18.63 -9.13
N LEU A 415 -2.84 -18.23 -7.99
CA LEU A 415 -3.53 -17.47 -6.96
C LEU A 415 -2.85 -16.12 -6.80
N ARG A 416 -3.60 -15.04 -7.04
CA ARG A 416 -3.13 -13.66 -6.89
C ARG A 416 -3.58 -13.13 -5.53
N PHE A 417 -2.63 -12.89 -4.64
CA PHE A 417 -2.93 -12.45 -3.28
C PHE A 417 -3.41 -10.99 -3.29
N PRO A 418 -4.52 -10.65 -2.61
CA PRO A 418 -5.14 -9.34 -2.71
C PRO A 418 -4.41 -8.22 -1.94
N TYR A 419 -3.44 -8.57 -1.09
CA TYR A 419 -2.75 -7.62 -0.20
C TYR A 419 -1.24 -7.64 -0.44
N ALA A 420 -0.55 -6.58 -0.03
CA ALA A 420 0.90 -6.61 0.12
C ALA A 420 1.28 -7.09 1.53
N VAL A 421 2.50 -7.61 1.69
CA VAL A 421 2.99 -8.13 2.98
C VAL A 421 4.16 -7.28 3.46
N LEU A 422 3.98 -6.65 4.62
CA LEU A 422 5.01 -5.93 5.35
C LEU A 422 5.64 -6.87 6.39
N GLU A 423 6.96 -6.95 6.40
CA GLU A 423 7.75 -7.69 7.38
C GLU A 423 8.72 -6.73 8.07
N THR A 424 8.69 -6.72 9.40
CA THR A 424 9.61 -5.91 10.21
C THR A 424 10.56 -6.81 11.00
N LYS A 425 11.84 -6.43 11.01
CA LYS A 425 12.91 -7.06 11.79
C LYS A 425 13.55 -6.01 12.67
N THR A 426 13.38 -6.14 13.97
CA THR A 426 13.91 -5.22 14.97
C THR A 426 14.76 -5.96 16.00
N LYS A 427 16.01 -5.53 16.20
CA LYS A 427 16.91 -6.10 17.23
C LYS A 427 16.65 -5.54 18.63
N LYS A 428 16.07 -4.34 18.72
CA LYS A 428 15.74 -3.60 19.96
C LYS A 428 14.25 -3.22 19.96
N LYS A 429 13.80 -2.47 20.98
CA LYS A 429 12.45 -1.86 21.01
C LYS A 429 12.23 -1.03 19.73
N ALA A 430 11.09 -1.22 19.08
CA ALA A 430 10.75 -0.50 17.86
C ALA A 430 10.75 1.03 18.08
N PRO A 431 11.28 1.83 17.14
CA PRO A 431 11.19 3.29 17.19
C PRO A 431 9.72 3.77 17.27
N SER A 432 9.51 4.95 17.86
CA SER A 432 8.17 5.51 18.08
C SER A 432 7.37 5.69 16.77
N TRP A 433 8.02 6.17 15.70
CA TRP A 433 7.40 6.31 14.38
C TRP A 433 6.94 4.97 13.80
N LEU A 434 7.74 3.91 14.01
CA LEU A 434 7.42 2.57 13.53
C LEU A 434 6.27 1.98 14.33
N ALA A 435 6.27 2.14 15.66
CA ALA A 435 5.15 1.72 16.50
C ALA A 435 3.84 2.40 16.07
N LYS A 436 3.85 3.71 15.83
CA LYS A 436 2.69 4.45 15.31
C LYS A 436 2.21 3.91 13.95
N LEU A 437 3.12 3.59 13.04
CA LEU A 437 2.79 3.00 11.74
C LEU A 437 2.11 1.63 11.90
N LEU A 438 2.66 0.77 12.76
CA LEU A 438 2.16 -0.59 12.98
C LEU A 438 0.79 -0.62 13.69
N GLU A 439 0.50 0.38 14.52
CA GLU A 439 -0.80 0.56 15.18
C GLU A 439 -1.82 1.33 14.32
N SER A 440 -1.41 1.85 13.16
CA SER A 440 -2.24 2.71 12.32
C SER A 440 -3.30 1.97 11.49
N HIS A 441 -4.18 2.74 10.84
CA HIS A 441 -5.18 2.26 9.90
C HIS A 441 -4.59 1.68 8.58
N LEU A 442 -3.29 1.89 8.33
CA LEU A 442 -2.65 1.53 7.06
C LEU A 442 -2.30 0.04 6.97
N VAL A 443 -2.14 -0.64 8.10
CA VAL A 443 -1.70 -2.02 8.19
C VAL A 443 -2.64 -2.90 9.02
N HIS A 444 -2.62 -4.21 8.75
CA HIS A 444 -3.37 -5.22 9.49
C HIS A 444 -2.44 -6.32 9.96
N GLU A 445 -2.31 -6.51 11.27
CA GLU A 445 -1.39 -7.51 11.82
C GLU A 445 -1.90 -8.92 11.53
N VAL A 446 -1.02 -9.76 10.97
CA VAL A 446 -1.31 -11.19 10.76
C VAL A 446 -0.14 -12.02 11.30
N PRO A 447 -0.19 -12.35 12.59
CA PRO A 447 0.89 -13.08 13.25
C PRO A 447 1.20 -14.41 12.56
N ARG A 448 2.50 -14.72 12.44
CA ARG A 448 3.01 -15.99 11.89
C ARG A 448 2.57 -16.29 10.45
N PHE A 449 2.08 -15.30 9.70
CA PHE A 449 1.72 -15.47 8.30
C PHE A 449 2.87 -16.11 7.51
N SER A 450 2.60 -17.23 6.83
CA SER A 450 3.57 -17.88 5.95
C SER A 450 3.06 -17.84 4.52
N LYS A 451 3.91 -17.31 3.62
CA LYS A 451 3.59 -17.26 2.19
C LYS A 451 3.35 -18.67 1.66
N TYR A 452 4.23 -19.63 1.99
CA TYR A 452 4.10 -21.01 1.55
C TYR A 452 2.81 -21.66 2.06
N LEU A 453 2.53 -21.55 3.36
CA LEU A 453 1.33 -22.16 3.94
C LEU A 453 0.04 -21.61 3.30
N HIS A 454 0.00 -20.30 3.01
CA HIS A 454 -1.16 -19.69 2.34
C HIS A 454 -1.32 -20.18 0.90
N GLY A 455 -0.23 -20.14 0.10
CA GLY A 455 -0.28 -20.58 -1.29
C GLY A 455 -0.66 -22.05 -1.42
N ALA A 456 -0.03 -22.90 -0.60
CA ALA A 456 -0.32 -24.33 -0.59
C ALA A 456 -1.78 -24.60 -0.17
N SER A 457 -2.26 -24.00 0.93
CA SER A 457 -3.63 -24.23 1.44
C SER A 457 -4.74 -23.93 0.44
N TYR A 458 -4.50 -22.99 -0.48
CA TYR A 458 -5.46 -22.63 -1.53
C TYR A 458 -5.33 -23.50 -2.78
N LEU A 459 -4.11 -23.67 -3.30
CA LEU A 459 -3.87 -24.38 -4.56
C LEU A 459 -4.02 -25.90 -4.43
N PHE A 460 -3.81 -26.46 -3.23
CA PHE A 460 -3.86 -27.89 -2.95
C PHE A 460 -4.90 -28.25 -1.90
N ARG A 461 -6.01 -27.51 -1.86
CA ARG A 461 -7.06 -27.66 -0.85
C ARG A 461 -7.55 -29.10 -0.67
N ASP A 462 -7.62 -29.87 -1.75
CA ASP A 462 -8.11 -31.25 -1.74
C ASP A 462 -7.11 -32.25 -1.13
N ARG A 463 -5.83 -31.85 -1.00
CA ARG A 463 -4.74 -32.69 -0.48
C ARG A 463 -4.25 -32.28 0.90
N ILE A 464 -4.65 -31.09 1.37
CA ILE A 464 -4.13 -30.52 2.61
C ILE A 464 -5.06 -30.85 3.78
N PRO A 465 -4.55 -31.51 4.84
CA PRO A 465 -5.36 -31.94 5.97
C PRO A 465 -5.68 -30.81 6.96
N LEU A 466 -4.79 -29.80 7.06
CA LEU A 466 -4.86 -28.74 8.08
C LEU A 466 -4.76 -27.37 7.42
N LEU A 467 -5.57 -26.42 7.90
CA LEU A 467 -5.63 -25.07 7.33
C LEU A 467 -5.05 -24.01 8.29
N PRO A 468 -4.38 -22.96 7.79
CA PRO A 468 -3.91 -21.86 8.63
C PRO A 468 -5.06 -21.02 9.18
N TRP A 469 -4.90 -20.51 10.40
CA TRP A 469 -5.94 -19.72 11.07
C TRP A 469 -6.32 -18.43 10.32
N TRP A 470 -5.35 -17.76 9.68
CA TRP A 470 -5.59 -16.47 9.00
C TRP A 470 -6.44 -16.60 7.73
N LEU A 471 -6.84 -17.80 7.32
CA LEU A 471 -7.80 -17.94 6.22
C LEU A 471 -9.13 -17.28 6.54
N SER A 472 -9.54 -17.22 7.82
CA SER A 472 -10.74 -16.47 8.23
C SER A 472 -10.60 -14.96 8.02
N GLU A 473 -9.39 -14.42 8.13
CA GLU A 473 -9.11 -12.99 7.92
C GLU A 473 -9.30 -12.57 6.45
N MET A 474 -9.22 -13.53 5.51
CA MET A 474 -9.42 -13.25 4.07
C MET A 474 -10.87 -12.86 3.73
N GLU A 475 -11.83 -13.16 4.61
CA GLU A 475 -13.23 -12.78 4.43
C GLU A 475 -13.53 -11.36 4.92
N ILE A 476 -12.57 -10.74 5.61
CA ILE A 476 -12.70 -9.42 6.24
C ILE A 476 -12.07 -8.35 5.35
N ASP A 477 -12.73 -7.20 5.21
CA ASP A 477 -12.12 -6.03 4.60
C ASP A 477 -11.15 -5.37 5.60
N ILE A 478 -9.85 -5.53 5.37
CA ILE A 478 -8.79 -5.01 6.26
C ILE A 478 -8.70 -3.48 6.30
N ARG A 479 -9.47 -2.76 5.46
CA ARG A 479 -9.46 -1.29 5.46
C ARG A 479 -10.13 -0.74 6.71
N LYS A 480 -9.35 0.01 7.48
CA LYS A 480 -9.79 0.69 8.70
C LYS A 480 -10.06 2.17 8.40
N PRO A 481 -11.09 2.79 9.00
CA PRO A 481 -11.27 4.24 8.89
C PRO A 481 -10.09 4.96 9.52
N ARG A 482 -9.77 6.16 9.01
CA ARG A 482 -8.76 7.03 9.62
C ARG A 482 -9.24 7.46 11.01
N SER A 483 -8.65 6.86 12.05
CA SER A 483 -8.95 7.18 13.46
C SER A 483 -8.00 8.21 14.05
N THR A 484 -6.82 8.40 13.43
CA THR A 484 -5.76 9.30 13.89
C THR A 484 -5.32 10.23 12.75
N ASN A 485 -4.65 11.34 13.08
CA ASN A 485 -4.02 12.24 12.09
C ASN A 485 -2.74 11.64 11.46
N PHE A 486 -2.43 10.38 11.74
CA PHE A 486 -1.24 9.70 11.27
C PHE A 486 -1.33 9.40 9.77
N GLY A 487 -0.23 9.62 9.05
CA GLY A 487 -0.10 9.35 7.62
C GLY A 487 0.20 10.58 6.78
N LEU A 488 0.07 10.43 5.46
CA LEU A 488 0.38 11.50 4.51
C LEU A 488 -0.90 12.23 4.12
N THR A 489 -0.93 13.53 4.40
CA THR A 489 -2.07 14.41 4.12
C THR A 489 -1.62 15.71 3.49
N ARG A 490 -2.56 16.46 2.91
CA ARG A 490 -2.29 17.82 2.43
C ARG A 490 -3.13 18.83 3.19
N SER A 491 -2.57 20.02 3.39
CA SER A 491 -3.30 21.17 3.91
C SER A 491 -4.38 21.65 2.93
N GLN A 492 -5.21 22.61 3.34
CA GLN A 492 -6.13 23.31 2.44
C GLN A 492 -5.41 24.07 1.32
N SER A 493 -4.12 24.41 1.52
CA SER A 493 -3.25 25.00 0.50
C SER A 493 -2.46 23.96 -0.30
N PHE A 494 -2.83 22.68 -0.19
CA PHE A 494 -2.21 21.53 -0.87
C PHE A 494 -0.72 21.30 -0.54
N LYS A 495 -0.23 21.88 0.55
CA LYS A 495 1.13 21.62 1.03
C LYS A 495 1.19 20.27 1.74
N PRO A 496 2.31 19.53 1.63
CA PRO A 496 2.47 18.24 2.29
C PRO A 496 2.46 18.40 3.82
N LEU A 497 1.71 17.52 4.49
CA LEU A 497 1.63 17.37 5.93
C LEU A 497 1.93 15.92 6.29
N ILE A 498 2.85 15.72 7.24
CA ILE A 498 3.19 14.42 7.79
C ILE A 498 2.59 14.37 9.19
N ASP A 499 1.76 13.36 9.46
CA ASP A 499 1.04 13.20 10.72
C ASP A 499 0.20 14.44 11.12
N GLY A 500 -0.29 15.17 10.12
CA GLY A 500 -1.07 16.40 10.29
C GLY A 500 -0.25 17.66 10.59
N GLN A 501 1.08 17.59 10.51
CA GLN A 501 2.00 18.69 10.78
C GLN A 501 2.95 18.96 9.60
N TYR A 502 3.48 20.19 9.52
CA TYR A 502 4.56 20.49 8.59
C TYR A 502 5.83 19.81 9.04
N ARG A 503 6.64 19.35 8.08
CA ARG A 503 7.91 18.68 8.36
C ARG A 503 8.82 19.49 9.32
N ARG A 504 9.01 20.79 9.05
CA ARG A 504 9.81 21.67 9.92
C ARG A 504 9.28 21.76 11.35
N ALA A 505 7.96 21.65 11.53
CA ALA A 505 7.36 21.66 12.86
C ALA A 505 7.65 20.34 13.61
N MET A 506 7.67 19.20 12.90
CA MET A 506 8.08 17.93 13.51
C MET A 506 9.55 17.94 13.91
N GLU A 507 10.45 18.42 13.04
CA GLU A 507 11.89 18.48 13.35
C GLU A 507 12.16 19.40 14.56
N ALA A 508 11.45 20.53 14.66
CA ALA A 508 11.54 21.42 15.80
C ALA A 508 11.02 20.79 17.11
N GLU A 509 9.92 20.03 17.04
CA GLU A 509 9.36 19.34 18.21
C GLU A 509 10.22 18.15 18.65
N GLU A 510 10.83 17.44 17.70
CA GLU A 510 11.78 16.36 17.98
C GLU A 510 13.02 16.92 18.69
N MET A 511 13.63 18.00 18.16
CA MET A 511 14.72 18.71 18.84
C MET A 511 14.33 19.18 20.24
N ARG A 512 13.10 19.70 20.41
CA ARG A 512 12.58 20.09 21.72
C ARG A 512 12.48 18.90 22.68
N MET A 513 11.97 17.75 22.22
CA MET A 513 11.85 16.55 23.04
C MET A 513 13.20 15.94 23.39
N GLU A 514 14.17 15.97 22.48
CA GLU A 514 15.55 15.58 22.76
C GLU A 514 16.18 16.46 23.85
N MET A 515 16.06 17.79 23.74
CA MET A 515 16.52 18.71 24.78
C MET A 515 15.86 18.43 26.13
N VAL A 516 14.54 18.16 26.16
CA VAL A 516 13.82 17.82 27.41
C VAL A 516 14.29 16.49 28.00
N ASN A 517 14.56 15.49 27.15
CA ASN A 517 15.10 14.20 27.57
C ASN A 517 16.54 14.32 28.10
N GLU A 518 17.39 15.13 27.46
CA GLU A 518 18.73 15.43 27.97
C GLU A 518 18.68 16.18 29.30
N THR A 519 17.75 17.13 29.45
CA THR A 519 17.59 17.90 30.69
C THR A 519 17.08 17.03 31.85
N THR A 520 16.27 16.01 31.56
CA THR A 520 15.75 15.06 32.56
C THR A 520 16.77 13.99 32.95
N LEU A 521 17.66 13.59 32.04
CA LEU A 521 18.79 12.70 32.32
C LEU A 521 19.97 13.41 33.01
N GLY A 522 20.18 14.70 32.72
CA GLY A 522 21.24 15.52 33.32
C GLY A 522 20.99 15.98 34.77
N ARG A 523 19.79 15.81 35.32
CA ARG A 523 19.43 16.32 36.65
C ARG A 523 19.84 15.41 37.83
N ARG A 524 20.66 14.38 37.59
CA ARG A 524 21.15 13.47 38.64
C ARG A 524 22.60 13.66 39.07
N SER A 525 23.26 14.72 38.62
CA SER A 525 24.60 15.04 39.11
C SER A 525 24.88 16.53 39.09
N ILE A 526 25.39 17.02 40.23
CA ILE A 526 26.03 18.32 40.49
C ILE A 526 25.13 19.32 41.25
N ASP A 527 25.15 19.15 42.58
CA ASP A 527 25.12 20.25 43.53
C ASP A 527 26.51 20.94 43.57
N THR A 528 26.48 22.25 43.86
CA THR A 528 27.55 23.18 44.30
C THR A 528 28.31 24.05 43.26
N LEU A 529 28.27 25.36 43.57
CA LEU A 529 29.21 26.47 43.29
C LEU A 529 29.03 27.36 42.03
N SER A 530 28.46 28.54 42.32
CA SER A 530 28.76 29.92 41.85
C SER A 530 28.94 30.27 40.37
N GLY A 531 28.16 31.27 39.93
CA GLY A 531 28.73 32.50 39.38
C GLY A 531 28.63 32.72 37.86
N GLY A 532 27.68 33.58 37.46
CA GLY A 532 27.88 34.52 36.35
C GLY A 532 27.27 34.19 34.99
N SER A 533 26.69 35.23 34.39
CA SER A 533 26.23 35.38 33.00
C SER A 533 24.96 34.66 32.55
N SER A 534 23.85 35.41 32.56
CA SER A 534 22.61 35.11 31.81
C SER A 534 22.85 35.07 30.30
N PRO A 535 22.32 34.08 29.57
CA PRO A 535 22.03 34.20 28.16
C PRO A 535 20.56 34.58 27.91
N HIS A 536 20.35 35.27 26.80
CA HIS A 536 19.10 35.87 26.35
C HIS A 536 17.86 34.97 26.44
N ARG A 537 16.81 35.54 27.03
CA ARG A 537 15.41 35.12 26.97
C ARG A 537 14.98 34.98 25.50
N MET A 538 14.84 33.74 25.00
CA MET A 538 14.13 33.49 23.73
C MET A 538 12.71 34.03 23.88
N GLN A 539 12.37 35.04 23.08
CA GLN A 539 11.01 35.53 22.96
C GLN A 539 10.17 34.47 22.25
N SER A 540 9.06 34.13 22.88
CA SER A 540 7.97 33.33 22.33
C SER A 540 7.53 33.92 20.98
N THR A 541 7.73 33.20 19.89
CA THR A 541 7.09 33.53 18.61
C THR A 541 5.65 33.01 18.66
N LEU A 542 4.78 33.83 19.24
CA LEU A 542 3.35 33.78 18.98
C LEU A 542 3.16 33.90 17.47
N VAL A 543 2.42 32.97 16.89
CA VAL A 543 1.94 33.02 15.51
C VAL A 543 1.13 34.31 15.35
N VAL A 544 1.72 35.31 14.72
CA VAL A 544 1.00 36.49 14.25
C VAL A 544 0.29 36.10 12.96
N LYS A 545 -1.01 36.35 12.96
CA LYS A 545 -1.92 36.11 11.85
C LYS A 545 -1.79 37.25 10.86
N GLY A 546 -1.31 36.96 9.65
CA GLY A 546 -1.38 37.85 8.49
C GLY A 546 -0.02 38.27 7.96
N ASP A 547 0.49 37.53 6.98
CA ASP A 547 1.45 38.05 6.00
C ASP A 547 0.81 37.91 4.61
N ASP A 548 0.78 39.02 3.88
CA ASP A 548 0.28 39.14 2.52
C ASP A 548 1.16 38.36 1.51
N PRO A 549 0.62 37.97 0.34
CA PRO A 549 1.32 37.15 -0.63
C PRO A 549 2.55 37.87 -1.23
N LEU A 550 3.70 37.19 -1.19
CA LEU A 550 4.93 37.64 -1.86
C LEU A 550 4.67 37.80 -3.36
N ASN A 551 4.66 39.06 -3.77
CA ASN A 551 4.48 39.54 -5.12
C ASN A 551 5.72 39.20 -5.98
N TYR A 552 5.59 38.29 -6.94
CA TYR A 552 6.62 38.07 -7.95
C TYR A 552 6.57 39.23 -8.97
N GLY A 553 7.50 40.18 -8.84
CA GLY A 553 7.72 41.23 -9.84
C GLY A 553 8.28 40.66 -11.16
N PRO A 554 8.08 41.34 -12.30
CA PRO A 554 8.49 40.82 -13.61
C PRO A 554 10.01 40.83 -13.77
N LEU A 555 10.55 39.68 -14.23
CA LEU A 555 11.97 39.50 -14.53
C LEU A 555 12.39 40.41 -15.69
N ARG A 556 13.32 41.31 -15.38
CA ARG A 556 13.91 42.28 -16.31
C ARG A 556 14.92 41.58 -17.21
N GLN A 557 14.59 41.49 -18.50
CA GLN A 557 15.43 40.91 -19.55
C GLN A 557 16.69 41.77 -19.75
N LYS A 558 17.88 41.18 -19.57
CA LYS A 558 19.16 41.82 -19.95
C LYS A 558 19.77 41.07 -21.13
N ASN A 559 19.83 41.79 -22.25
CA ASN A 559 20.55 41.43 -23.47
C ASN A 559 22.04 41.20 -23.17
N ILE A 560 22.57 40.02 -23.54
CA ILE A 560 24.00 39.79 -23.70
C ILE A 560 24.24 39.23 -25.11
N LYS A 561 25.20 39.85 -25.78
CA LYS A 561 25.53 39.75 -27.20
C LYS A 561 26.10 38.37 -27.58
N ARG A 562 25.69 37.89 -28.76
CA ARG A 562 26.34 36.80 -29.50
C ARG A 562 27.79 37.15 -29.86
N LYS A 563 28.68 36.16 -29.78
CA LYS A 563 29.93 36.11 -30.54
C LYS A 563 30.15 34.65 -30.96
N ASP A 564 30.27 34.45 -32.27
CA ASP A 564 30.43 33.15 -32.94
C ASP A 564 31.90 32.65 -32.93
N LYS A 565 32.04 31.35 -33.26
CA LYS A 565 33.23 30.51 -33.51
C LYS A 565 33.81 29.82 -32.27
N GLU A 566 34.17 28.53 -32.27
CA GLU A 566 34.43 27.58 -33.36
C GLU A 566 34.20 26.14 -32.86
N SER A 567 33.89 25.25 -33.79
CA SER A 567 33.69 23.80 -33.62
C SER A 567 34.92 23.08 -33.03
N GLY A 568 34.70 22.28 -32.00
CA GLY A 568 35.64 21.27 -31.47
C GLY A 568 34.88 20.02 -31.04
N ALA A 569 35.43 18.85 -31.40
CA ALA A 569 34.73 17.58 -31.57
C ALA A 569 34.23 16.88 -30.29
N LEU A 570 33.26 15.97 -30.51
CA LEU A 570 32.89 14.85 -29.64
C LEU A 570 34.12 13.97 -29.35
N GLY A 571 34.31 13.61 -28.09
CA GLY A 571 35.20 12.55 -27.65
C GLY A 571 36.54 13.03 -27.11
N GLU A 572 36.56 13.39 -25.82
CA GLU A 572 37.69 13.08 -24.95
C GLU A 572 37.18 12.83 -23.53
N GLU A 573 37.55 11.68 -22.98
CA GLU A 573 37.17 11.16 -21.68
C GLU A 573 37.62 12.08 -20.54
N ILE A 574 36.68 12.44 -19.68
CA ILE A 574 36.98 12.79 -18.29
C ILE A 574 36.49 11.62 -17.44
N VAL A 575 37.41 10.70 -17.17
CA VAL A 575 37.22 9.63 -16.18
C VAL A 575 37.16 10.27 -14.80
N PHE A 576 36.10 10.03 -14.03
CA PHE A 576 36.17 9.57 -12.63
C PHE A 576 34.83 8.94 -12.19
N ASN A 577 34.98 7.94 -11.31
CA ASN A 577 34.02 6.97 -10.77
C ASN A 577 32.63 7.48 -10.33
N ASN A 578 31.67 6.55 -10.45
CA ASN A 578 30.35 6.46 -9.79
C ASN A 578 29.20 7.32 -10.34
N GLY A 579 28.41 6.70 -11.23
CA GLY A 579 26.94 6.65 -11.12
C GLY A 579 26.15 7.85 -11.64
N ASP A 580 25.96 7.93 -12.95
CA ASP A 580 24.86 8.70 -13.56
C ASP A 580 23.56 7.87 -13.52
N ILE A 581 22.50 8.42 -12.94
CA ILE A 581 21.13 7.90 -13.08
C ILE A 581 20.47 8.66 -14.24
N ARG A 582 20.44 8.05 -15.43
CA ARG A 582 19.55 8.50 -16.51
C ARG A 582 18.26 7.71 -16.46
N LEU A 583 17.11 8.33 -16.70
CA LEU A 583 15.85 7.65 -16.98
C LEU A 583 15.84 7.23 -18.45
N ASP A 584 15.44 5.99 -18.70
CA ASP A 584 15.17 5.38 -20.00
C ASP A 584 13.85 4.63 -19.80
N MET A 585 12.79 5.22 -20.34
CA MET A 585 11.47 4.64 -20.49
C MET A 585 11.36 4.36 -21.98
N GLY A 586 11.50 3.10 -22.35
CA GLY A 586 11.56 2.68 -23.75
C GLY A 586 10.35 3.16 -24.55
N ASP A 587 10.63 3.88 -25.63
CA ASP A 587 9.68 4.32 -26.64
C ASP A 587 9.18 3.07 -27.40
N SER A 588 7.92 2.69 -27.19
CA SER A 588 7.30 1.55 -27.89
C SER A 588 6.43 2.04 -29.04
N SER A 589 7.09 2.30 -30.18
CA SER A 589 6.41 2.44 -31.47
C SER A 589 6.83 1.30 -32.42
N GLY A 590 5.85 0.49 -32.84
CA GLY A 590 5.92 -0.36 -34.04
C GLY A 590 5.62 -1.87 -33.87
N GLY A 591 4.48 -2.34 -34.40
CA GLY A 591 4.30 -3.75 -34.82
C GLY A 591 2.89 -4.37 -34.61
N LYS A 592 2.33 -5.01 -35.65
CA LYS A 592 0.95 -5.54 -35.81
C LYS A 592 0.81 -7.08 -35.62
N LYS A 593 -0.43 -7.53 -35.28
CA LYS A 593 -1.11 -8.87 -35.48
C LYS A 593 -0.59 -10.06 -34.61
N MET A 594 -1.38 -11.03 -34.08
CA MET A 594 -2.56 -11.79 -34.57
C MET A 594 -3.42 -12.44 -33.42
N PHE A 595 -4.74 -12.56 -33.70
CA PHE A 595 -5.75 -13.65 -33.50
C PHE A 595 -6.27 -14.24 -32.16
N GLU A 596 -7.60 -14.51 -32.25
CA GLU A 596 -8.66 -15.13 -31.42
C GLU A 596 -8.42 -16.59 -30.94
N ASP A 597 -9.11 -17.08 -29.89
CA ASP A 597 -10.47 -17.66 -29.93
C ASP A 597 -11.05 -18.05 -28.54
N THR A 598 -12.39 -18.15 -28.43
CA THR A 598 -13.17 -18.50 -27.21
C THR A 598 -13.97 -19.81 -27.39
N MET A 599 -14.46 -20.46 -26.30
CA MET A 599 -15.60 -21.38 -26.43
C MET A 599 -16.50 -21.54 -25.18
N TYR A 600 -17.79 -21.75 -25.47
CA TYR A 600 -18.96 -21.99 -24.62
C TYR A 600 -19.33 -23.49 -24.59
N ILE A 601 -20.39 -23.92 -23.86
CA ILE A 601 -21.09 -25.20 -24.13
C ILE A 601 -22.61 -24.92 -24.29
N LYS A 602 -23.38 -25.92 -24.72
CA LYS A 602 -24.68 -26.00 -25.41
C LYS A 602 -26.00 -26.23 -24.60
N ASP A 603 -27.16 -25.81 -25.14
CA ASP A 603 -28.56 -26.07 -24.68
C ASP A 603 -29.15 -27.34 -25.36
N PRO A 604 -30.14 -28.06 -24.78
CA PRO A 604 -30.76 -29.26 -25.38
C PRO A 604 -31.99 -29.03 -26.30
N ASN A 605 -32.49 -27.79 -26.44
CA ASN A 605 -33.63 -27.47 -27.34
C ASN A 605 -33.23 -26.66 -28.58
N ASP A 606 -32.06 -26.05 -28.54
CA ASP A 606 -31.25 -25.63 -29.67
C ASP A 606 -29.81 -25.83 -29.16
N PRO A 607 -28.99 -26.64 -29.84
CA PRO A 607 -27.65 -26.94 -29.38
C PRO A 607 -26.80 -25.70 -29.03
N ASN A 608 -27.07 -24.45 -29.42
CA ASN A 608 -26.05 -23.39 -29.39
C ASN A 608 -26.05 -22.39 -28.21
N ASN A 609 -26.84 -22.54 -27.14
CA ASN A 609 -26.90 -21.51 -26.10
C ASN A 609 -26.73 -22.04 -24.67
N LYS A 610 -25.89 -21.41 -23.83
CA LYS A 610 -25.91 -21.63 -22.36
C LYS A 610 -26.04 -20.29 -21.67
N ILE A 611 -27.11 -20.18 -20.89
CA ILE A 611 -27.53 -19.01 -20.10
C ILE A 611 -27.50 -19.51 -18.64
N PRO A 612 -26.99 -18.80 -17.59
CA PRO A 612 -27.78 -17.73 -16.95
C PRO A 612 -27.04 -16.65 -16.09
N VAL A 613 -27.47 -15.37 -16.11
CA VAL A 613 -28.46 -14.61 -15.27
C VAL A 613 -28.13 -14.30 -13.79
N LYS A 614 -28.23 -13.01 -13.36
CA LYS A 614 -28.46 -12.62 -11.93
C LYS A 614 -29.08 -11.21 -11.64
N LYS A 615 -29.87 -11.12 -10.54
CA LYS A 615 -30.65 -9.98 -9.94
C LYS A 615 -29.87 -8.96 -9.01
N VAL A 616 -30.54 -7.92 -8.44
CA VAL A 616 -29.99 -6.59 -7.94
C VAL A 616 -30.34 -6.16 -6.46
N LYS A 617 -29.57 -5.24 -5.83
CA LYS A 617 -29.49 -4.84 -4.38
C LYS A 617 -29.50 -3.28 -4.08
N VAL A 618 -29.81 -2.83 -2.84
CA VAL A 618 -30.05 -1.40 -2.38
C VAL A 618 -28.99 -0.84 -1.38
N GLU A 619 -28.96 0.50 -1.16
CA GLU A 619 -27.87 1.38 -0.68
C GLU A 619 -27.98 1.81 0.83
N PRO A 620 -26.89 1.89 1.62
CA PRO A 620 -26.95 2.03 3.10
C PRO A 620 -27.01 3.46 3.68
N LYS A 621 -26.70 4.51 2.93
CA LYS A 621 -26.55 5.88 3.49
C LYS A 621 -27.84 6.49 4.02
N VAL A 622 -28.99 6.03 3.56
CA VAL A 622 -30.30 6.56 3.97
C VAL A 622 -30.62 6.20 5.43
N PHE A 623 -30.03 5.13 5.97
CA PHE A 623 -30.22 4.71 7.35
C PHE A 623 -29.51 5.63 8.35
N PHE A 624 -28.25 6.01 8.09
CA PHE A 624 -27.46 6.84 9.02
C PHE A 624 -27.96 8.29 9.14
N SER A 625 -28.57 8.84 8.10
CA SER A 625 -29.18 10.18 8.18
C SER A 625 -30.41 10.19 9.08
N ASN A 626 -31.17 9.09 9.16
CA ASN A 626 -32.34 8.97 10.03
C ASN A 626 -31.95 8.89 11.51
N GLU A 627 -30.88 8.13 11.82
CA GLU A 627 -30.35 7.98 13.18
C GLU A 627 -29.83 9.32 13.74
N ARG A 628 -29.09 10.09 12.94
CA ARG A 628 -28.58 11.40 13.36
C ARG A 628 -29.69 12.38 13.74
N THR A 629 -30.78 12.41 12.96
CA THR A 629 -31.92 13.28 13.27
C THR A 629 -32.62 12.86 14.57
N PHE A 630 -32.75 11.55 14.84
CA PHE A 630 -33.36 11.05 16.07
C PHE A 630 -32.54 11.45 17.32
N ILE A 631 -31.22 11.30 17.27
CA ILE A 631 -30.32 11.66 18.37
C ILE A 631 -30.41 13.14 18.72
N ALA A 632 -30.52 14.03 17.72
CA ALA A 632 -30.66 15.46 17.94
C ALA A 632 -31.95 15.82 18.71
N TRP A 633 -33.08 15.16 18.40
CA TRP A 633 -34.34 15.37 19.12
C TRP A 633 -34.28 14.86 20.57
N LEU A 634 -33.59 13.74 20.83
CA LEU A 634 -33.42 13.22 22.18
C LEU A 634 -32.51 14.10 23.05
N GLN A 635 -31.43 14.65 22.48
CA GLN A 635 -30.56 15.58 23.19
C GLN A 635 -31.34 16.82 23.68
N PHE A 636 -32.26 17.32 22.87
CA PHE A 636 -33.13 18.43 23.26
C PHE A 636 -34.11 18.06 24.39
N CYS A 637 -34.71 16.86 24.34
CA CYS A 637 -35.59 16.37 25.41
C CYS A 637 -34.85 16.21 26.74
N ALA A 638 -33.59 15.75 26.70
CA ALA A 638 -32.75 15.60 27.88
C ALA A 638 -32.44 16.96 28.54
N LEU A 639 -32.21 18.01 27.74
CA LEU A 639 -32.03 19.37 28.24
C LEU A 639 -33.31 19.90 28.92
N LEU A 640 -34.48 19.72 28.30
CA LEU A 640 -35.76 20.11 28.90
C LEU A 640 -36.06 19.36 30.19
N LEU A 641 -35.77 18.06 30.24
CA LEU A 641 -35.96 17.24 31.45
C LEU A 641 -35.04 17.69 32.59
N SER A 642 -33.80 18.06 32.28
CA SER A 642 -32.85 18.58 33.27
C SER A 642 -33.33 19.91 33.88
N VAL A 643 -33.91 20.81 33.06
CA VAL A 643 -34.53 22.05 33.55
C VAL A 643 -35.75 21.74 34.43
N ALA A 644 -36.60 20.81 34.01
CA ALA A 644 -37.79 20.43 34.74
C ALA A 644 -37.49 19.79 36.11
N LEU A 645 -36.48 18.91 36.19
CA LEU A 645 -36.04 18.28 37.44
C LEU A 645 -35.46 19.29 38.44
N ASN A 646 -34.71 20.29 37.95
CA ASN A 646 -34.22 21.38 38.80
C ASN A 646 -35.38 22.20 39.39
N LEU A 647 -36.41 22.50 38.59
CA LEU A 647 -37.61 23.22 39.06
C LEU A 647 -38.43 22.41 40.07
N LEU A 648 -38.44 21.07 39.99
CA LEU A 648 -39.14 20.21 40.94
C LEU A 648 -38.40 20.07 42.28
N ASN A 649 -37.08 19.93 42.24
CA ASN A 649 -36.27 19.73 43.44
C ASN A 649 -36.09 21.00 44.26
N PHE A 650 -35.91 22.15 43.60
CA PHE A 650 -35.54 23.41 44.26
C PHE A 650 -36.60 24.51 44.16
N GLY A 651 -37.75 24.27 43.52
CA GLY A 651 -38.79 25.28 43.29
C GLY A 651 -39.96 25.25 44.29
N ASP A 652 -40.62 26.40 44.42
CA ASP A 652 -41.88 26.61 45.15
C ASP A 652 -43.03 25.76 44.56
N ASN A 653 -44.17 25.68 45.26
CA ASN A 653 -45.33 24.88 44.82
C ASN A 653 -45.78 25.20 43.38
N VAL A 654 -45.68 26.47 42.93
CA VAL A 654 -45.98 26.89 41.55
C VAL A 654 -44.91 26.39 40.57
N SER A 655 -43.64 26.49 40.92
CA SER A 655 -42.51 26.01 40.11
C SER A 655 -42.52 24.48 39.97
N ARG A 656 -43.00 23.76 40.98
CA ARG A 656 -43.20 22.30 40.91
C ARG A 656 -44.28 21.91 39.90
N ILE A 657 -45.40 22.65 39.85
CA ILE A 657 -46.46 22.45 38.85
C ILE A 657 -45.92 22.73 37.44
N ALA A 658 -45.17 23.82 37.25
CA ALA A 658 -44.53 24.13 35.96
C ALA A 658 -43.50 23.06 35.55
N GLY A 659 -42.69 22.57 36.50
CA GLY A 659 -41.76 21.47 36.28
C GLY A 659 -42.46 20.19 35.83
N ALA A 660 -43.59 19.82 36.45
CA ALA A 660 -44.38 18.67 36.04
C ALA A 660 -44.93 18.80 34.60
N ILE A 661 -45.36 20.00 34.20
CA ILE A 661 -45.81 20.28 32.82
C ILE A 661 -44.65 20.12 31.81
N PHE A 662 -43.45 20.62 32.14
CA PHE A 662 -42.28 20.46 31.27
C PHE A 662 -41.83 19.00 31.11
N ILE A 663 -41.97 18.17 32.15
CA ILE A 663 -41.75 16.73 32.03
C ILE A 663 -42.73 16.10 31.04
N GLY A 664 -44.02 16.45 31.14
CA GLY A 664 -45.04 15.94 30.22
C GLY A 664 -44.76 16.33 28.75
N ILE A 665 -44.34 17.58 28.51
CA ILE A 665 -43.99 18.05 27.17
C ILE A 665 -42.76 17.31 26.63
N SER A 666 -41.70 17.16 27.44
CA SER A 666 -40.48 16.44 27.05
C SER A 666 -40.77 14.98 26.67
N ALA A 667 -41.60 14.29 27.46
CA ALA A 667 -42.04 12.92 27.15
C ALA A 667 -42.81 12.84 25.83
N GLY A 668 -43.71 13.79 25.57
CA GLY A 668 -44.47 13.85 24.30
C GLY A 668 -43.58 14.03 23.06
N ILE A 669 -42.55 14.87 23.15
CA ILE A 669 -41.60 15.11 22.04
C ILE A 669 -40.73 13.88 21.78
N ALA A 670 -40.29 13.19 22.83
CA ALA A 670 -39.49 11.98 22.70
C ALA A 670 -40.26 10.85 21.97
N ILE A 671 -41.55 10.70 22.28
CA ILE A 671 -42.43 9.73 21.61
C ILE A 671 -42.61 10.09 20.12
N TYR A 672 -42.82 11.39 19.81
CA TYR A 672 -42.95 11.85 18.43
C TYR A 672 -41.67 11.60 17.59
N ALA A 673 -40.49 11.84 18.17
CA ALA A 673 -39.21 11.58 17.50
C ALA A 673 -39.01 10.09 17.16
N LEU A 674 -39.42 9.18 18.06
CA LEU A 674 -39.35 7.74 17.85
C LEU A 674 -40.30 7.28 16.73
N TYR A 675 -41.53 7.80 16.72
CA TYR A 675 -42.51 7.51 15.66
C TYR A 675 -41.98 7.90 14.27
N GLN A 676 -41.37 9.08 14.12
CA GLN A 676 -40.80 9.51 12.84
C GLN A 676 -39.61 8.65 12.39
N PHE A 677 -38.77 8.21 13.33
CA PHE A 677 -37.64 7.33 13.04
C PHE A 677 -38.10 5.99 12.46
N GLU A 678 -39.07 5.32 13.10
CA GLU A 678 -39.59 4.03 12.62
C GLU A 678 -40.33 4.16 11.29
N ARG A 679 -41.13 5.21 11.11
CA ARG A 679 -41.85 5.46 9.85
C ARG A 679 -40.89 5.61 8.67
N ARG A 680 -39.78 6.32 8.85
CA ARG A 680 -38.75 6.48 7.81
C ARG A 680 -37.97 5.18 7.56
N ALA A 681 -37.59 4.44 8.61
CA ALA A 681 -36.91 3.16 8.47
C ALA A 681 -37.74 2.13 7.69
N TRP A 682 -39.05 2.10 7.95
CA TRP A 682 -40.01 1.22 7.24
C TRP A 682 -40.13 1.56 5.74
N MET A 683 -40.19 2.86 5.39
CA MET A 683 -40.26 3.31 3.98
C MET A 683 -38.98 2.95 3.18
N ILE A 684 -37.80 3.06 3.80
CA ILE A 684 -36.51 2.73 3.17
C ILE A 684 -36.41 1.23 2.86
N ASN A 685 -36.89 0.38 3.78
CA ASN A 685 -36.80 -1.07 3.61
C ASN A 685 -37.75 -1.61 2.52
N ARG A 686 -38.91 -0.98 2.33
CA ARG A 686 -39.91 -1.33 1.30
C ARG A 686 -39.72 -0.64 -0.05
N ARG A 687 -38.67 0.19 -0.19
CA ARG A 687 -38.30 0.89 -1.45
C ARG A 687 -39.41 1.76 -2.03
N ILE A 688 -40.22 2.38 -1.17
CA ILE A 688 -41.33 3.24 -1.57
C ILE A 688 -40.78 4.66 -1.85
N VAL A 689 -41.11 5.25 -3.00
CA VAL A 689 -40.62 6.57 -3.41
C VAL A 689 -41.54 7.66 -2.84
N GLY A 690 -41.05 8.47 -1.91
CA GLY A 690 -41.80 9.55 -1.25
C GLY A 690 -40.89 10.62 -0.64
N ARG A 691 -41.45 11.75 -0.22
CA ARG A 691 -40.72 12.92 0.31
C ARG A 691 -40.46 12.74 1.81
N TYR A 692 -39.20 12.85 2.25
CA TYR A 692 -38.78 12.42 3.59
C TYR A 692 -38.71 13.55 4.64
N ASP A 693 -38.95 14.81 4.31
CA ASP A 693 -38.70 15.95 5.22
C ASP A 693 -39.78 16.12 6.32
N ASP A 694 -39.38 16.54 7.53
CA ASP A 694 -40.30 16.88 8.63
C ASP A 694 -40.44 18.41 8.74
N LEU A 695 -41.58 18.92 8.28
CA LEU A 695 -41.85 20.36 8.19
C LEU A 695 -42.57 20.92 9.43
N TRP A 696 -43.22 20.06 10.21
CA TRP A 696 -44.18 20.47 11.24
C TRP A 696 -43.64 20.31 12.68
N GLY A 697 -42.69 19.40 12.90
CA GLY A 697 -42.14 19.11 14.23
C GLY A 697 -41.62 20.34 15.00
N PRO A 698 -40.72 21.16 14.42
CA PRO A 698 -40.18 22.33 15.10
C PRO A 698 -41.22 23.41 15.41
N ALA A 699 -42.25 23.56 14.57
CA ALA A 699 -43.28 24.57 14.77
C ALA A 699 -44.18 24.24 15.97
N VAL A 700 -44.61 22.98 16.09
CA VAL A 700 -45.45 22.51 17.21
C VAL A 700 -44.70 22.61 18.55
N LEU A 701 -43.39 22.32 18.53
CA LEU A 701 -42.51 22.44 19.70
C LEU A 701 -42.49 23.86 20.27
N CYS A 702 -42.32 24.87 19.41
CA CYS A 702 -42.28 26.27 19.84
C CYS A 702 -43.59 26.71 20.49
N PHE A 703 -44.75 26.32 19.93
CA PHE A 703 -46.05 26.66 20.50
C PHE A 703 -46.26 26.04 21.90
N LEU A 704 -45.86 24.78 22.10
CA LEU A 704 -45.99 24.11 23.40
C LEU A 704 -45.12 24.75 24.48
N LEU A 705 -43.88 25.16 24.13
CA LEU A 705 -42.98 25.83 25.07
C LEU A 705 -43.48 27.22 25.46
N VAL A 706 -44.00 27.99 24.50
CA VAL A 706 -44.58 29.32 24.78
C VAL A 706 -45.83 29.18 25.65
N GLY A 707 -46.70 28.20 25.38
CA GLY A 707 -47.88 27.92 26.20
C GLY A 707 -47.51 27.56 27.66
N ALA A 708 -46.49 26.72 27.85
CA ALA A 708 -46.01 26.34 29.19
C ALA A 708 -45.45 27.55 29.97
N LEU A 709 -44.78 28.49 29.29
CA LEU A 709 -44.30 29.72 29.90
C LEU A 709 -45.44 30.66 30.31
N ILE A 710 -46.48 30.80 29.47
CA ILE A 710 -47.66 31.63 29.78
C ILE A 710 -48.40 31.09 31.02
N VAL A 711 -48.57 29.77 31.12
CA VAL A 711 -49.20 29.13 32.29
C VAL A 711 -48.39 29.36 33.56
N ASN A 712 -47.05 29.28 33.48
CA ASN A 712 -46.16 29.59 34.60
C ASN A 712 -46.32 31.04 35.07
N PHE A 713 -46.34 32.01 34.13
CA PHE A 713 -46.58 33.41 34.44
C PHE A 713 -47.96 33.64 35.09
N TYR A 714 -49.01 33.02 34.56
CA TYR A 714 -50.37 33.17 35.09
C TYR A 714 -50.52 32.63 36.52
N LEU A 715 -49.92 31.46 36.81
CA LEU A 715 -49.94 30.86 38.15
C LEU A 715 -49.07 31.59 39.17
N ARG A 716 -48.18 32.49 38.73
CA ARG A 716 -47.31 33.30 39.60
C ARG A 716 -47.90 34.67 39.92
N PHE A 717 -48.82 35.16 39.11
CA PHE A 717 -49.52 36.44 39.30
C PHE A 717 -50.88 36.31 39.99
N ARG A 718 -51.42 35.09 40.10
CA ARG A 718 -52.57 34.75 40.92
C ARG A 718 -52.10 34.27 42.29
#